data_AF-A0A496BMF2-F1
#
_entry.id   AF-A0A496BMF2-F1
#
_cell.length_a   1.000
_cell.length_b   1.000
_cell.length_c   1.000
_cell.angle_alpha   90.00
_cell.angle_beta   90.00
_cell.angle_gamma   90.00
#
_symmetry.space_group_name_H-M   'P 1'
#
loop_
_entity.id
_entity.type
_entity.pdbx_description
1 polymer ?
#
loop_
_entity_poly.entity_id
_entity_poly.type
_entity_poly.pdbx_seq_one_letter_code
_entity_poly.pdbx_strand_id
1 'polypeptide(L)'
;MQLTKTKQILTCTLLLSVTLCLMFPTKTPAQTVNIPDANLRASIAEALGKAPVATIAADEMATLRNFEAHNANISDLTGLEFATGLTEIRCNDNLISDLSPLEGLITLRVVEFRENVISDLSPLAELINLEWVIVNHNLISDLSPLANLINLHGLEISDNVISDLSPISGLIKLERIWMSENPLGDLSPLTGLNSLIYFRSWGTPVLNLSAMTKLPKLRVLDICGGEISDLSPLEGFTTLKELYLVGNEISDISPLASLTGLTRLNLENNQISDVSPLASLSNLTWIELSNNEIVDFSPLDVLPGSVTIVRVDNPGFTRDPPKIVGPWLWMIVPTNGLSGSRAAAARTDFLAKVSGETVTELRIAQQGATEGDAVGDKRWRLGRLSKRGGNNINELVNTIGLGTGNIDHHVAYGSINLDSPREQRTRMFVGSGDAVKVWLNGVLVHNKAIDRDADGYKENFPVTLRAGTNTLLVAVYEGEGWWSGFFGFESGTDYAVWTQTPPNPVGIPRVADVNEDGIVSILDLIFVARDFERNKPTNPRTDVNGDGRVNILDLNFVASNIEATIPAAPSNFMLRQLSPETIRAWIAQAHAENDGSFAFQQGIASLQRLLASLIPRETQLLANYPNPFNPETWIPYQLAVPAEVQIRIYATNGDLVRTLDLGHQLAGIYQERGRAAYWDGKNEMGESVASGVYFYTLSTESTRDSVTAGDFTATRKMLIKK
;
A
#
# COMPACT_ATOMS: atom_id res chain seq x y z
N MET A 1 45.76 112.43 -19.37
CA MET A 1 45.77 111.22 -18.53
C MET A 1 44.39 110.54 -18.53
N GLN A 2 43.81 110.28 -19.71
CA GLN A 2 42.49 109.64 -19.84
C GLN A 2 42.30 108.79 -21.12
N LEU A 3 43.36 108.57 -21.93
CA LEU A 3 43.27 107.79 -23.18
C LEU A 3 43.98 106.44 -23.16
N THR A 4 44.64 106.05 -22.07
CA THR A 4 45.38 104.77 -21.99
C THR A 4 44.62 103.64 -21.30
N LYS A 5 43.48 103.91 -20.63
CA LYS A 5 42.68 102.86 -19.98
C LYS A 5 41.63 102.21 -20.90
N THR A 6 41.21 102.86 -21.97
CA THR A 6 40.14 102.33 -22.85
C THR A 6 40.67 101.33 -23.90
N LYS A 7 41.96 101.38 -24.26
CA LYS A 7 42.55 100.43 -25.21
C LYS A 7 43.02 99.11 -24.59
N GLN A 8 43.26 99.03 -23.28
CA GLN A 8 43.61 97.78 -22.59
C GLN A 8 42.39 96.96 -22.17
N ILE A 9 41.23 97.60 -21.97
CA ILE A 9 40.00 96.87 -21.65
C ILE A 9 39.45 96.20 -22.91
N LEU A 10 39.55 96.84 -24.10
CA LEU A 10 39.01 96.27 -25.34
C LEU A 10 39.81 95.07 -25.88
N THR A 11 41.13 94.99 -25.67
CA THR A 11 41.94 93.82 -26.06
C THR A 11 41.88 92.66 -25.07
N CYS A 12 41.61 92.92 -23.78
CA CYS A 12 41.38 91.85 -22.80
C CYS A 12 39.96 91.25 -22.91
N THR A 13 38.93 92.02 -23.24
CA THR A 13 37.58 91.46 -23.46
C THR A 13 37.43 90.72 -24.79
N LEU A 14 38.21 91.06 -25.83
CA LEU A 14 38.16 90.35 -27.12
C LEU A 14 38.98 89.05 -27.12
N LEU A 15 40.09 88.96 -26.38
CA LEU A 15 40.80 87.68 -26.18
C LEU A 15 40.08 86.76 -25.19
N LEU A 16 39.38 87.28 -24.18
CA LEU A 16 38.59 86.43 -23.28
C LEU A 16 37.29 85.93 -23.94
N SER A 17 36.70 86.67 -24.89
CA SER A 17 35.52 86.18 -25.64
C SER A 17 35.86 85.20 -26.76
N VAL A 18 37.08 85.26 -27.34
CA VAL A 18 37.51 84.30 -28.38
C VAL A 18 38.17 83.04 -27.80
N THR A 19 38.70 83.10 -26.57
CA THR A 19 39.26 81.90 -25.91
C THR A 19 38.23 81.17 -25.02
N LEU A 20 37.11 81.82 -24.64
CA LEU A 20 36.01 81.17 -23.89
C LEU A 20 34.94 80.55 -24.81
N CYS A 21 35.00 80.77 -26.13
CA CYS A 21 34.14 80.12 -27.12
C CYS A 21 34.73 78.86 -27.76
N LEU A 22 35.93 78.41 -27.34
CA LEU A 22 36.58 77.20 -27.86
C LEU A 22 36.81 76.10 -26.81
N MET A 23 36.19 76.22 -25.62
CA MET A 23 36.22 75.19 -24.57
C MET A 23 34.83 74.73 -24.15
N PHE A 24 33.89 74.67 -25.09
CA PHE A 24 32.85 73.66 -24.98
C PHE A 24 33.40 72.43 -25.70
N PRO A 25 33.58 71.27 -25.05
CA PRO A 25 33.59 70.04 -25.82
C PRO A 25 32.28 70.05 -26.58
N THR A 26 32.34 70.24 -27.90
CA THR A 26 31.20 69.99 -28.75
C THR A 26 30.81 68.56 -28.46
N LYS A 27 29.72 68.35 -27.69
CA LYS A 27 29.18 67.03 -27.41
C LYS A 27 28.94 66.45 -28.80
N THR A 28 29.80 65.51 -29.20
CA THR A 28 29.68 64.78 -30.46
C THR A 28 28.22 64.38 -30.57
N PRO A 29 27.54 64.52 -31.74
CA PRO A 29 26.14 64.15 -31.85
C PRO A 29 25.96 62.77 -31.24
N ALA A 30 25.17 62.68 -30.17
CA ALA A 30 25.07 61.46 -29.39
C ALA A 30 24.59 60.36 -30.35
N GLN A 31 25.44 59.35 -30.57
CA GLN A 31 25.17 58.30 -31.54
C GLN A 31 23.84 57.66 -31.15
N THR A 32 22.84 57.79 -32.02
CA THR A 32 21.53 57.17 -31.79
C THR A 32 21.66 55.69 -32.06
N VAL A 33 21.19 54.88 -31.12
CA VAL A 33 21.26 53.41 -31.21
C VAL A 33 20.10 52.90 -32.06
N ASN A 34 20.42 52.01 -33.01
CA ASN A 34 19.42 51.35 -33.82
C ASN A 34 18.89 50.11 -33.08
N ILE A 35 17.61 50.14 -32.70
CA ILE A 35 16.93 49.03 -32.02
C ILE A 35 15.72 48.62 -32.89
N PRO A 36 15.89 47.71 -33.85
CA PRO A 36 14.85 47.39 -34.84
C PRO A 36 13.63 46.69 -34.24
N ASP A 37 13.81 45.84 -33.22
CA ASP A 37 12.72 45.21 -32.49
C ASP A 37 11.99 46.26 -31.62
N ALA A 38 10.70 46.48 -31.91
CA ALA A 38 9.89 47.49 -31.24
C ALA A 38 9.63 47.15 -29.77
N ASN A 39 9.53 45.86 -29.43
CA ASN A 39 9.31 45.41 -28.07
C ASN A 39 10.59 45.58 -27.25
N LEU A 40 11.75 45.20 -27.81
CA LEU A 40 13.05 45.46 -27.20
C LEU A 40 13.26 46.95 -26.96
N ARG A 41 12.97 47.78 -27.97
CA ARG A 41 13.09 49.23 -27.86
C ARG A 41 12.23 49.78 -26.73
N ALA A 42 10.98 49.31 -26.62
CA ALA A 42 10.07 49.73 -25.57
C ALA A 42 10.62 49.33 -24.17
N SER A 43 11.08 48.09 -24.02
CA SER A 43 11.66 47.59 -22.77
C SER A 43 12.94 48.34 -22.37
N ILE A 44 13.83 48.63 -23.33
CA ILE A 44 15.04 49.42 -23.09
C ILE A 44 14.67 50.86 -22.70
N ALA A 45 13.70 51.47 -23.39
CA ALA A 45 13.23 52.81 -23.05
C ALA A 45 12.67 52.86 -21.63
N GLU A 46 11.87 51.87 -21.25
CA GLU A 46 11.34 51.72 -19.89
C GLU A 46 12.47 51.57 -18.85
N ALA A 47 13.46 50.70 -19.11
CA ALA A 47 14.62 50.52 -18.24
C ALA A 47 15.46 51.79 -18.05
N LEU A 48 15.45 52.68 -19.04
CA LEU A 48 16.10 54.00 -19.00
C LEU A 48 15.19 55.12 -18.47
N GLY A 49 13.93 54.83 -18.11
CA GLY A 49 12.96 55.83 -17.65
C GLY A 49 12.49 56.80 -18.75
N LYS A 50 12.44 56.31 -20.00
CA LYS A 50 12.08 57.09 -21.20
C LYS A 50 10.75 56.61 -21.78
N ALA A 51 10.11 57.46 -22.58
CA ALA A 51 8.92 57.08 -23.32
C ALA A 51 9.27 56.01 -24.39
N PRO A 52 8.37 55.05 -24.73
CA PRO A 52 8.67 53.90 -25.59
C PRO A 52 9.24 54.22 -26.99
N VAL A 53 8.91 55.40 -27.53
CA VAL A 53 9.37 55.86 -28.86
C VAL A 53 10.46 56.92 -28.79
N ALA A 54 10.99 57.21 -27.59
CA ALA A 54 12.05 58.18 -27.41
C ALA A 54 13.34 57.70 -28.09
N THR A 55 14.12 58.65 -28.62
CA THR A 55 15.47 58.36 -29.13
C THR A 55 16.37 57.94 -27.97
N ILE A 56 17.09 56.83 -28.16
CA ILE A 56 18.04 56.28 -27.19
C ILE A 56 19.45 56.48 -27.73
N ALA A 57 20.29 57.18 -26.97
CA ALA A 57 21.68 57.44 -27.34
C ALA A 57 22.63 56.38 -26.75
N ALA A 58 23.79 56.21 -27.38
CA ALA A 58 24.78 55.21 -26.96
C ALA A 58 25.35 55.48 -25.56
N ASP A 59 25.50 56.75 -25.15
CA ASP A 59 25.92 57.11 -23.79
C ASP A 59 24.86 56.73 -22.75
N GLU A 60 23.58 56.80 -23.10
CA GLU A 60 22.48 56.32 -22.26
C GLU A 60 22.47 54.78 -22.18
N MET A 61 22.62 54.07 -23.30
CA MET A 61 22.71 52.60 -23.32
C MET A 61 23.83 52.09 -22.42
N ALA A 62 25.00 52.72 -22.46
CA ALA A 62 26.15 52.35 -21.62
C ALA A 62 25.88 52.49 -20.10
N THR A 63 24.81 53.17 -19.69
CA THR A 63 24.40 53.28 -18.28
C THR A 63 23.57 52.10 -17.78
N LEU A 64 23.01 51.26 -18.68
CA LEU A 64 22.28 50.06 -18.28
C LEU A 64 23.19 49.12 -17.48
N ARG A 65 22.63 48.55 -16.40
CA ARG A 65 23.31 47.59 -15.51
C ARG A 65 22.55 46.29 -15.45
N ASN A 66 21.24 46.38 -15.23
CA ASN A 66 20.35 45.24 -15.24
C ASN A 66 19.28 45.49 -16.30
N PHE A 67 19.01 44.50 -17.13
CA PHE A 67 17.97 44.55 -18.14
C PHE A 67 17.07 43.33 -18.03
N GLU A 68 15.77 43.56 -17.85
CA GLU A 68 14.76 42.51 -17.73
C GLU A 68 13.63 42.76 -18.72
N ALA A 69 13.31 41.77 -19.53
CA ALA A 69 12.24 41.84 -20.52
C ALA A 69 11.64 40.45 -20.79
N HIS A 70 10.78 39.99 -19.89
CA HIS A 70 10.12 38.69 -19.98
C HIS A 70 8.82 38.76 -20.79
N ASN A 71 8.48 37.70 -21.55
CA ASN A 71 7.20 37.58 -22.24
C ASN A 71 6.83 38.81 -23.09
N ALA A 72 7.82 39.35 -23.79
CA ALA A 72 7.71 40.61 -24.52
C ALA A 72 7.64 40.41 -26.05
N ASN A 73 7.64 39.16 -26.53
CA ASN A 73 7.76 38.84 -27.95
C ASN A 73 8.97 39.51 -28.61
N ILE A 74 10.10 39.56 -27.91
CA ILE A 74 11.37 40.05 -28.44
C ILE A 74 11.99 38.94 -29.30
N SER A 75 12.52 39.29 -30.46
CA SER A 75 13.18 38.33 -31.38
C SER A 75 14.56 38.77 -31.85
N ASP A 76 14.85 40.07 -31.81
CA ASP A 76 16.12 40.65 -32.26
C ASP A 76 16.71 41.53 -31.16
N LEU A 77 17.92 41.18 -30.69
CA LEU A 77 18.66 41.87 -29.63
C LEU A 77 19.49 43.08 -30.11
N THR A 78 19.46 43.39 -31.42
CA THR A 78 20.23 44.49 -32.02
C THR A 78 20.02 45.81 -31.27
N GLY A 79 21.13 46.48 -30.96
CA GLY A 79 21.22 47.69 -30.16
C GLY A 79 21.78 47.44 -28.75
N LEU A 80 21.67 46.22 -28.21
CA LEU A 80 22.25 45.88 -26.91
C LEU A 80 23.78 45.85 -26.89
N GLU A 81 24.46 45.79 -28.05
CA GLU A 81 25.93 45.90 -28.14
C GLU A 81 26.45 47.25 -27.59
N PHE A 82 25.60 48.27 -27.49
CA PHE A 82 25.91 49.56 -26.89
C PHE A 82 25.74 49.58 -25.35
N ALA A 83 25.12 48.55 -24.76
CA ALA A 83 24.94 48.41 -23.31
C ALA A 83 26.21 47.93 -22.61
N THR A 84 27.34 48.59 -22.86
CA THR A 84 28.69 48.20 -22.42
C THR A 84 28.92 48.13 -20.91
N GLY A 85 27.95 48.60 -20.10
CA GLY A 85 27.99 48.46 -18.64
C GLY A 85 27.04 47.39 -18.10
N LEU A 86 26.34 46.65 -18.96
CA LEU A 86 25.36 45.64 -18.58
C LEU A 86 26.04 44.51 -17.80
N THR A 87 25.54 44.25 -16.60
CA THR A 87 26.02 43.18 -15.70
C THR A 87 25.06 42.01 -15.66
N GLU A 88 23.78 42.24 -15.94
CA GLU A 88 22.73 41.23 -15.88
C GLU A 88 21.70 41.45 -16.99
N ILE A 89 21.37 40.38 -17.70
CA ILE A 89 20.30 40.34 -18.69
C ILE A 89 19.39 39.15 -18.43
N ARG A 90 18.08 39.42 -18.34
CA ARG A 90 17.03 38.41 -18.22
C ARG A 90 15.92 38.63 -19.25
N CYS A 91 15.79 37.72 -20.21
CA CYS A 91 14.78 37.83 -21.29
C CYS A 91 14.04 36.51 -21.53
N ASN A 92 13.53 35.90 -20.45
CA ASN A 92 12.74 34.66 -20.54
C ASN A 92 11.47 34.80 -21.39
N ASP A 93 10.98 33.70 -21.96
CA ASP A 93 9.71 33.62 -22.67
C ASP A 93 9.65 34.58 -23.88
N ASN A 94 10.61 34.47 -24.78
CA ASN A 94 10.70 35.31 -25.99
C ASN A 94 11.00 34.44 -27.22
N LEU A 95 11.36 35.08 -28.34
CA LEU A 95 11.64 34.43 -29.62
C LEU A 95 13.10 34.69 -30.06
N ILE A 96 14.01 34.82 -29.09
CA ILE A 96 15.41 35.17 -29.35
C ILE A 96 16.15 33.92 -29.85
N SER A 97 16.83 34.04 -30.98
CA SER A 97 17.72 32.99 -31.52
C SER A 97 19.18 33.44 -31.62
N ASP A 98 19.43 34.74 -31.76
CA ASP A 98 20.75 35.32 -32.01
C ASP A 98 21.24 36.12 -30.80
N LEU A 99 22.37 35.68 -30.23
CA LEU A 99 23.04 36.34 -29.10
C LEU A 99 24.20 37.23 -29.54
N SER A 100 24.47 37.39 -30.83
CA SER A 100 25.58 38.21 -31.35
C SER A 100 25.61 39.65 -30.81
N PRO A 101 24.48 40.34 -30.49
CA PRO A 101 24.53 41.66 -29.87
C PRO A 101 25.11 41.68 -28.45
N LEU A 102 25.26 40.52 -27.81
CA LEU A 102 25.90 40.39 -26.49
C LEU A 102 27.41 40.16 -26.59
N GLU A 103 27.93 39.92 -27.80
CA GLU A 103 29.35 39.70 -28.03
C GLU A 103 30.16 40.91 -27.52
N GLY A 104 31.16 40.65 -26.68
CA GLY A 104 32.02 41.68 -26.13
C GLY A 104 31.45 42.49 -24.95
N LEU A 105 30.25 42.18 -24.45
CA LEU A 105 29.71 42.74 -23.21
C LEU A 105 30.37 42.12 -21.96
N ILE A 106 31.69 42.28 -21.84
CA ILE A 106 32.55 41.62 -20.83
C ILE A 106 32.20 41.95 -19.37
N THR A 107 31.32 42.92 -19.12
CA THR A 107 30.80 43.24 -17.78
C THR A 107 29.70 42.29 -17.32
N LEU A 108 29.13 41.50 -18.23
CA LEU A 108 28.08 40.53 -17.92
C LEU A 108 28.56 39.50 -16.89
N ARG A 109 27.71 39.28 -15.90
CA ARG A 109 27.83 38.27 -14.84
C ARG A 109 26.69 37.27 -14.89
N VAL A 110 25.50 37.72 -15.28
CA VAL A 110 24.30 36.87 -15.35
C VAL A 110 23.66 37.00 -16.72
N VAL A 111 23.44 35.86 -17.35
CA VAL A 111 22.70 35.73 -18.60
C VAL A 111 21.57 34.73 -18.38
N GLU A 112 20.33 35.18 -18.56
CA GLU A 112 19.12 34.37 -18.40
C GLU A 112 18.17 34.52 -19.61
N PHE A 113 18.00 33.44 -20.36
CA PHE A 113 17.18 33.34 -21.57
C PHE A 113 16.39 32.03 -21.61
N ARG A 114 15.65 31.73 -20.54
CA ARG A 114 14.75 30.55 -20.53
C ARG A 114 13.68 30.68 -21.61
N GLU A 115 13.18 29.58 -22.15
CA GLU A 115 12.02 29.56 -23.05
C GLU A 115 12.22 30.51 -24.25
N ASN A 116 13.25 30.21 -25.05
CA ASN A 116 13.62 30.94 -26.28
C ASN A 116 13.95 29.91 -27.38
N VAL A 117 14.59 30.36 -28.48
CA VAL A 117 14.97 29.50 -29.61
C VAL A 117 16.47 29.58 -29.90
N ILE A 118 17.29 29.68 -28.85
CA ILE A 118 18.74 29.78 -28.93
C ILE A 118 19.35 28.41 -29.21
N SER A 119 20.24 28.32 -30.20
CA SER A 119 21.03 27.12 -30.47
C SER A 119 22.54 27.36 -30.42
N ASP A 120 22.98 28.62 -30.55
CA ASP A 120 24.40 29.00 -30.62
C ASP A 120 24.81 29.85 -29.41
N LEU A 121 25.77 29.34 -28.63
CA LEU A 121 26.35 30.02 -27.47
C LEU A 121 27.68 30.70 -27.78
N SER A 122 28.17 30.66 -29.03
CA SER A 122 29.45 31.25 -29.44
C SER A 122 29.63 32.72 -29.03
N PRO A 123 28.60 33.58 -29.09
CA PRO A 123 28.70 34.97 -28.61
C PRO A 123 29.06 35.11 -27.12
N LEU A 124 28.87 34.07 -26.31
CA LEU A 124 29.19 34.07 -24.88
C LEU A 124 30.64 33.66 -24.57
N ALA A 125 31.39 33.14 -25.55
CA ALA A 125 32.66 32.45 -25.32
C ALA A 125 33.74 33.30 -24.61
N GLU A 126 33.78 34.59 -24.90
CA GLU A 126 34.77 35.53 -24.35
C GLU A 126 34.25 36.29 -23.11
N LEU A 127 33.03 36.01 -22.66
CA LEU A 127 32.41 36.67 -21.50
C LEU A 127 32.88 36.05 -20.18
N ILE A 128 34.20 36.03 -19.97
CA ILE A 128 34.88 35.32 -18.87
C ILE A 128 34.46 35.72 -17.45
N ASN A 129 33.72 36.82 -17.29
CA ASN A 129 33.18 37.29 -16.02
C ASN A 129 31.78 36.72 -15.70
N LEU A 130 31.22 35.90 -16.58
CA LEU A 130 29.95 35.21 -16.33
C LEU A 130 30.07 34.32 -15.09
N GLU A 131 29.09 34.48 -14.20
CA GLU A 131 28.88 33.73 -12.97
C GLU A 131 27.66 32.80 -13.10
N TRP A 132 26.66 33.21 -13.89
CA TRP A 132 25.43 32.45 -14.12
C TRP A 132 25.05 32.44 -15.60
N VAL A 133 24.81 31.24 -16.13
CA VAL A 133 24.21 31.02 -17.45
C VAL A 133 22.96 30.18 -17.27
N ILE A 134 21.82 30.75 -17.61
CA ILE A 134 20.49 30.13 -17.45
C ILE A 134 19.80 30.15 -18.82
N VAL A 135 19.73 28.99 -19.46
CA VAL A 135 19.25 28.84 -20.85
C VAL A 135 18.36 27.61 -20.99
N ASN A 136 17.58 27.31 -19.95
CA ASN A 136 16.62 26.21 -19.96
C ASN A 136 15.60 26.37 -21.10
N HIS A 137 15.06 25.28 -21.65
CA HIS A 137 14.05 25.30 -22.72
C HIS A 137 14.52 26.10 -23.95
N ASN A 138 15.55 25.58 -24.61
CA ASN A 138 16.14 26.13 -25.83
C ASN A 138 16.54 24.97 -26.78
N LEU A 139 17.40 25.24 -27.78
CA LEU A 139 17.84 24.29 -28.81
C LEU A 139 19.36 24.06 -28.78
N ILE A 140 19.99 24.16 -27.61
CA ILE A 140 21.44 24.10 -27.45
C ILE A 140 21.91 22.64 -27.51
N SER A 141 22.94 22.36 -28.32
CA SER A 141 23.61 21.06 -28.36
C SER A 141 25.10 21.12 -27.99
N ASP A 142 25.74 22.29 -28.16
CA ASP A 142 27.18 22.46 -28.01
C ASP A 142 27.52 23.38 -26.83
N LEU A 143 28.27 22.84 -25.87
CA LEU A 143 28.77 23.57 -24.70
C LEU A 143 30.21 24.09 -24.86
N SER A 144 30.87 23.85 -26.01
CA SER A 144 32.24 24.29 -26.28
C SER A 144 32.48 25.78 -26.01
N PRO A 145 31.54 26.70 -26.34
CA PRO A 145 31.69 28.12 -25.99
C PRO A 145 31.84 28.39 -24.49
N LEU A 146 31.32 27.52 -23.62
CA LEU A 146 31.38 27.73 -22.17
C LEU A 146 32.68 27.26 -21.52
N ALA A 147 33.56 26.57 -22.26
CA ALA A 147 34.71 25.87 -21.70
C ALA A 147 35.69 26.76 -20.91
N ASN A 148 35.81 28.04 -21.29
CA ASN A 148 36.73 29.00 -20.67
C ASN A 148 36.06 29.94 -19.65
N LEU A 149 34.76 29.76 -19.37
CA LEU A 149 34.01 30.58 -18.43
C LEU A 149 34.25 30.15 -16.98
N ILE A 150 35.53 30.16 -16.58
CA ILE A 150 36.03 29.62 -15.31
C ILE A 150 35.50 30.31 -14.04
N ASN A 151 34.74 31.39 -14.19
CA ASN A 151 34.06 32.10 -13.10
C ASN A 151 32.60 31.66 -12.90
N LEU A 152 32.10 30.71 -13.68
CA LEU A 152 30.74 30.19 -13.51
C LEU A 152 30.55 29.52 -12.15
N HIS A 153 29.52 29.96 -11.45
CA HIS A 153 29.00 29.39 -10.20
C HIS A 153 27.72 28.58 -10.46
N GLY A 154 26.93 28.94 -11.48
CA GLY A 154 25.70 28.23 -11.83
C GLY A 154 25.48 28.07 -13.32
N LEU A 155 25.03 26.87 -13.71
CA LEU A 155 24.69 26.51 -15.07
C LEU A 155 23.34 25.80 -15.10
N GLU A 156 22.35 26.42 -15.75
CA GLU A 156 21.03 25.83 -15.96
C GLU A 156 20.77 25.67 -17.46
N ILE A 157 20.74 24.42 -17.91
CA ILE A 157 20.71 23.99 -19.31
C ILE A 157 19.64 22.91 -19.54
N SER A 158 18.62 22.86 -18.67
CA SER A 158 17.56 21.84 -18.75
C SER A 158 16.71 22.02 -20.01
N ASP A 159 16.11 20.95 -20.52
CA ASP A 159 15.31 20.93 -21.76
C ASP A 159 16.03 21.58 -22.94
N ASN A 160 17.05 20.87 -23.41
CA ASN A 160 17.88 21.21 -24.56
C ASN A 160 18.26 19.88 -25.26
N VAL A 161 19.22 19.91 -26.18
CA VAL A 161 19.66 18.72 -26.95
C VAL A 161 21.13 18.39 -26.71
N ILE A 162 21.60 18.60 -25.47
CA ILE A 162 23.00 18.42 -25.06
C ILE A 162 23.28 16.95 -24.80
N SER A 163 24.33 16.41 -25.40
CA SER A 163 24.77 15.02 -25.19
C SER A 163 26.21 14.89 -24.67
N ASP A 164 26.98 15.97 -24.63
CA ASP A 164 28.38 15.98 -24.19
C ASP A 164 28.64 17.05 -23.12
N LEU A 165 29.18 16.61 -21.98
CA LEU A 165 29.58 17.47 -20.85
C LEU A 165 31.10 17.72 -20.81
N SER A 166 31.87 17.18 -21.75
CA SER A 166 33.32 17.36 -21.81
C SER A 166 33.77 18.84 -21.76
N PRO A 167 33.07 19.80 -22.42
CA PRO A 167 33.47 21.20 -22.38
C PRO A 167 33.44 21.84 -20.99
N ILE A 168 32.56 21.37 -20.10
CA ILE A 168 32.37 21.98 -18.78
C ILE A 168 33.24 21.33 -17.68
N SER A 169 34.06 20.34 -18.03
CA SER A 169 34.91 19.60 -17.07
C SER A 169 35.90 20.47 -16.29
N GLY A 170 36.29 21.62 -16.86
CA GLY A 170 37.21 22.59 -16.26
C GLY A 170 36.58 23.66 -15.36
N LEU A 171 35.24 23.69 -15.24
CA LEU A 171 34.51 24.75 -14.52
C LEU A 171 34.52 24.55 -12.99
N ILE A 172 35.71 24.51 -12.40
CA ILE A 172 35.94 24.10 -10.99
C ILE A 172 35.25 24.98 -9.92
N LYS A 173 34.75 26.16 -10.30
CA LYS A 173 33.95 27.05 -9.42
C LYS A 173 32.45 26.77 -9.47
N LEU A 174 31.98 25.88 -10.35
CA LEU A 174 30.58 25.56 -10.49
C LEU A 174 30.03 24.95 -9.19
N GLU A 175 29.00 25.57 -8.63
CA GLU A 175 28.33 25.17 -7.39
C GLU A 175 26.97 24.52 -7.67
N ARG A 176 26.34 24.86 -8.80
CA ARG A 176 25.03 24.36 -9.21
C ARG A 176 25.00 24.00 -10.68
N ILE A 177 24.47 22.82 -10.99
CA ILE A 177 24.14 22.41 -12.35
C ILE A 177 22.73 21.80 -12.41
N TRP A 178 21.90 22.33 -13.31
CA TRP A 178 20.59 21.77 -13.65
C TRP A 178 20.56 21.44 -15.13
N MET A 179 20.43 20.15 -15.45
CA MET A 179 20.60 19.61 -16.81
C MET A 179 19.53 18.57 -17.16
N SER A 180 18.33 18.73 -16.60
CA SER A 180 17.21 17.80 -16.81
C SER A 180 16.78 17.79 -18.28
N GLU A 181 16.10 16.73 -18.73
CA GLU A 181 15.52 16.65 -20.08
C GLU A 181 16.57 16.92 -21.19
N ASN A 182 17.72 16.26 -21.07
CA ASN A 182 18.76 16.22 -22.10
C ASN A 182 19.17 14.76 -22.37
N PRO A 183 19.62 14.40 -23.58
CA PRO A 183 20.08 13.04 -23.91
C PRO A 183 21.47 12.71 -23.32
N LEU A 184 21.66 12.94 -22.01
CA LEU A 184 22.92 12.77 -21.30
C LEU A 184 23.03 11.39 -20.65
N GLY A 185 24.08 10.65 -20.99
CA GLY A 185 24.36 9.31 -20.41
C GLY A 185 25.66 9.22 -19.61
N ASP A 186 26.67 10.07 -19.90
CA ASP A 186 27.98 10.03 -19.24
C ASP A 186 28.20 11.25 -18.33
N LEU A 187 28.36 10.98 -17.03
CA LEU A 187 28.68 11.99 -16.02
C LEU A 187 30.18 12.09 -15.70
N SER A 188 31.04 11.28 -16.34
CA SER A 188 32.49 11.27 -16.10
C SER A 188 33.17 12.65 -16.22
N PRO A 189 32.74 13.58 -17.11
CA PRO A 189 33.32 14.92 -17.19
C PRO A 189 33.14 15.75 -15.92
N LEU A 190 32.17 15.42 -15.06
CA LEU A 190 31.85 16.19 -13.87
C LEU A 190 32.80 15.90 -12.70
N THR A 191 33.57 14.82 -12.74
CA THR A 191 34.41 14.35 -11.62
C THR A 191 35.40 15.38 -11.05
N GLY A 192 35.79 16.40 -11.84
CA GLY A 192 36.69 17.48 -11.43
C GLY A 192 36.00 18.72 -10.80
N LEU A 193 34.67 18.76 -10.75
CA LEU A 193 33.91 19.94 -10.29
C LEU A 193 33.88 20.05 -8.76
N ASN A 194 35.04 20.38 -8.19
CA ASN A 194 35.29 20.35 -6.74
C ASN A 194 34.42 21.31 -5.91
N SER A 195 33.75 22.27 -6.55
CA SER A 195 32.86 23.23 -5.88
C SER A 195 31.38 22.83 -5.94
N LEU A 196 31.03 21.75 -6.64
CA LEU A 196 29.62 21.40 -6.89
C LEU A 196 28.90 21.02 -5.59
N ILE A 197 27.78 21.68 -5.32
CA ILE A 197 26.95 21.49 -4.12
C ILE A 197 25.59 20.90 -4.52
N TYR A 198 25.03 21.38 -5.63
CA TYR A 198 23.70 21.03 -6.13
C TYR A 198 23.78 20.43 -7.54
N PHE A 199 23.31 19.19 -7.69
CA PHE A 199 23.17 18.54 -8.99
C PHE A 199 21.72 18.11 -9.19
N ARG A 200 21.12 18.51 -10.33
CA ARG A 200 19.78 18.06 -10.76
C ARG A 200 19.78 17.58 -12.21
N SER A 201 19.26 16.38 -12.42
CA SER A 201 19.11 15.76 -13.74
C SER A 201 17.88 14.83 -13.75
N TRP A 202 16.68 15.39 -13.95
CA TRP A 202 15.48 14.59 -14.19
C TRP A 202 15.39 14.19 -15.67
N GLY A 203 14.85 13.01 -15.99
CA GLY A 203 14.47 12.67 -17.38
C GLY A 203 15.68 12.50 -18.31
N THR A 204 16.80 12.07 -17.75
CA THR A 204 18.04 11.79 -18.48
C THR A 204 18.39 10.31 -18.32
N PRO A 205 18.93 9.61 -19.35
CA PRO A 205 19.30 8.19 -19.27
C PRO A 205 20.59 7.93 -18.45
N VAL A 206 20.72 8.61 -17.31
CA VAL A 206 21.86 8.52 -16.40
C VAL A 206 21.70 7.27 -15.55
N LEU A 207 22.43 6.20 -15.91
CA LEU A 207 22.39 4.94 -15.18
C LEU A 207 23.54 4.79 -14.16
N ASN A 208 24.63 5.55 -14.28
CA ASN A 208 25.85 5.36 -13.49
C ASN A 208 26.20 6.59 -12.63
N LEU A 209 26.20 6.40 -11.32
CA LEU A 209 26.43 7.46 -10.33
C LEU A 209 27.88 7.59 -9.84
N SER A 210 28.81 6.80 -10.36
CA SER A 210 30.21 6.76 -9.89
C SER A 210 30.96 8.09 -9.95
N ALA A 211 30.60 8.96 -10.90
CA ALA A 211 31.18 10.30 -10.99
C ALA A 211 30.79 11.19 -9.79
N MET A 212 29.56 11.03 -9.28
CA MET A 212 29.01 11.89 -8.23
C MET A 212 29.74 11.71 -6.90
N THR A 213 30.20 10.49 -6.60
CA THR A 213 30.91 10.20 -5.34
C THR A 213 32.35 10.69 -5.31
N LYS A 214 32.85 11.25 -6.42
CA LYS A 214 34.13 11.97 -6.47
C LYS A 214 34.02 13.44 -6.07
N LEU A 215 32.79 13.96 -5.91
CA LEU A 215 32.55 15.37 -5.64
C LEU A 215 32.55 15.67 -4.13
N PRO A 216 33.57 16.35 -3.60
CA PRO A 216 33.77 16.48 -2.14
C PRO A 216 32.75 17.40 -1.46
N LYS A 217 32.15 18.32 -2.21
CA LYS A 217 31.21 19.33 -1.70
C LYS A 217 29.75 19.03 -2.02
N LEU A 218 29.45 17.95 -2.75
CA LEU A 218 28.07 17.67 -3.13
C LEU A 218 27.22 17.44 -1.87
N ARG A 219 26.07 18.09 -1.81
CA ARG A 219 25.11 18.02 -0.69
C ARG A 219 23.72 17.62 -1.16
N VAL A 220 23.33 18.03 -2.36
CA VAL A 220 22.01 17.73 -2.94
C VAL A 220 22.20 17.03 -4.27
N LEU A 221 21.67 15.81 -4.35
CA LEU A 221 21.65 14.98 -5.54
C LEU A 221 20.19 14.69 -5.90
N ASP A 222 19.74 15.20 -7.03
CA ASP A 222 18.38 15.02 -7.54
C ASP A 222 18.43 14.40 -8.95
N ILE A 223 18.15 13.10 -9.03
CA ILE A 223 18.16 12.32 -10.28
C ILE A 223 16.91 11.45 -10.32
N CYS A 224 15.81 12.05 -10.77
CA CYS A 224 14.51 11.42 -10.87
C CYS A 224 14.24 10.98 -12.33
N GLY A 225 13.52 9.88 -12.54
CA GLY A 225 13.11 9.46 -13.89
C GLY A 225 14.28 9.02 -14.78
N GLY A 226 15.30 8.35 -14.24
CA GLY A 226 16.54 7.98 -14.94
C GLY A 226 16.80 6.49 -15.08
N GLU A 227 15.79 5.63 -14.83
CA GLU A 227 15.90 4.16 -14.89
C GLU A 227 17.02 3.58 -13.99
N ILE A 228 17.40 4.32 -12.93
CA ILE A 228 18.46 3.89 -12.01
C ILE A 228 18.00 2.66 -11.23
N SER A 229 18.82 1.61 -11.21
CA SER A 229 18.59 0.42 -10.38
C SER A 229 19.75 0.14 -9.42
N ASP A 230 20.97 0.59 -9.76
CA ASP A 230 22.18 0.33 -8.98
C ASP A 230 22.61 1.57 -8.16
N LEU A 231 22.49 1.45 -6.83
CA LEU A 231 22.95 2.47 -5.88
C LEU A 231 24.31 2.16 -5.27
N SER A 232 24.97 1.05 -5.64
CA SER A 232 26.29 0.68 -5.10
C SER A 232 27.34 1.80 -5.22
N PRO A 233 27.34 2.66 -6.27
CA PRO A 233 28.32 3.73 -6.33
C PRO A 233 28.18 4.76 -5.21
N LEU A 234 27.00 4.90 -4.59
CA LEU A 234 26.72 5.84 -3.50
C LEU A 234 27.23 5.36 -2.14
N GLU A 235 27.65 4.10 -2.01
CA GLU A 235 28.13 3.55 -0.74
C GLU A 235 29.26 4.41 -0.15
N GLY A 236 29.12 4.79 1.13
CA GLY A 236 30.07 5.62 1.84
C GLY A 236 30.01 7.12 1.52
N PHE A 237 29.04 7.59 0.73
CA PHE A 237 28.91 9.01 0.35
C PHE A 237 28.31 9.89 1.46
N THR A 238 29.01 9.93 2.60
CA THR A 238 28.56 10.53 3.87
C THR A 238 28.37 12.05 3.84
N THR A 239 28.84 12.73 2.80
CA THR A 239 28.69 14.18 2.66
C THR A 239 27.30 14.62 2.21
N LEU A 240 26.52 13.71 1.61
CA LEU A 240 25.21 14.01 1.05
C LEU A 240 24.20 14.35 2.15
N LYS A 241 23.35 15.35 1.90
CA LYS A 241 22.33 15.86 2.82
C LYS A 241 20.91 15.64 2.32
N GLU A 242 20.73 15.73 1.00
CA GLU A 242 19.46 15.50 0.35
C GLU A 242 19.66 14.61 -0.88
N LEU A 243 18.83 13.57 -0.97
CA LEU A 243 18.84 12.61 -2.07
C LEU A 243 17.42 12.45 -2.60
N TYR A 244 17.23 12.72 -3.89
CA TYR A 244 15.95 12.55 -4.59
C TYR A 244 16.15 11.61 -5.78
N LEU A 245 15.42 10.50 -5.77
CA LEU A 245 15.52 9.41 -6.75
C LEU A 245 14.12 8.93 -7.18
N VAL A 246 13.19 9.86 -7.37
CA VAL A 246 11.79 9.55 -7.71
C VAL A 246 11.70 8.89 -9.09
N GLY A 247 10.86 7.86 -9.24
CA GLY A 247 10.54 7.30 -10.57
C GLY A 247 11.72 6.57 -11.21
N ASN A 248 12.40 5.73 -10.44
CA ASN A 248 13.51 4.90 -10.90
C ASN A 248 13.16 3.41 -10.76
N GLU A 249 14.13 2.52 -11.00
CA GLU A 249 13.97 1.06 -10.90
C GLU A 249 14.70 0.48 -9.68
N ILE A 250 14.75 1.24 -8.59
CA ILE A 250 15.50 0.88 -7.39
C ILE A 250 14.72 -0.16 -6.59
N SER A 251 15.36 -1.29 -6.27
CA SER A 251 14.84 -2.31 -5.35
C SER A 251 15.76 -2.54 -4.15
N ASP A 252 17.07 -2.47 -4.35
CA ASP A 252 18.07 -2.58 -3.29
C ASP A 252 18.56 -1.19 -2.83
N ILE A 253 18.23 -0.85 -1.59
CA ILE A 253 18.68 0.38 -0.92
C ILE A 253 19.74 0.13 0.16
N SER A 254 20.32 -1.06 0.23
CA SER A 254 21.42 -1.38 1.15
C SER A 254 22.60 -0.41 1.08
N PRO A 255 23.00 0.15 -0.09
CA PRO A 255 24.10 1.13 -0.14
C PRO A 255 23.81 2.41 0.65
N LEU A 256 22.53 2.76 0.83
CA LEU A 256 22.10 3.96 1.54
C LEU A 256 22.38 3.90 3.05
N ALA A 257 22.55 2.71 3.64
CA ALA A 257 22.74 2.54 5.09
C ALA A 257 23.95 3.29 5.66
N SER A 258 24.92 3.61 4.81
CA SER A 258 26.15 4.33 5.16
C SER A 258 26.03 5.86 5.06
N LEU A 259 24.97 6.39 4.44
CA LEU A 259 24.77 7.82 4.17
C LEU A 259 24.20 8.55 5.40
N THR A 260 24.84 8.35 6.55
CA THR A 260 24.41 8.86 7.87
C THR A 260 24.30 10.39 7.95
N GLY A 261 24.82 11.12 6.95
CA GLY A 261 24.67 12.56 6.82
C GLY A 261 23.31 13.04 6.30
N LEU A 262 22.49 12.14 5.72
CA LEU A 262 21.22 12.48 5.08
C LEU A 262 20.20 13.07 6.06
N THR A 263 19.48 14.08 5.57
CA THR A 263 18.42 14.79 6.29
C THR A 263 17.09 14.73 5.56
N ARG A 264 17.11 14.59 4.23
CA ARG A 264 15.94 14.43 3.37
C ARG A 264 16.20 13.33 2.35
N LEU A 265 15.24 12.43 2.18
CA LEU A 265 15.33 11.31 1.25
C LEU A 265 14.00 11.13 0.53
N ASN A 266 14.02 11.16 -0.80
CA ASN A 266 12.87 10.82 -1.63
C ASN A 266 13.16 9.60 -2.51
N LEU A 267 12.41 8.53 -2.28
CA LEU A 267 12.46 7.26 -3.02
C LEU A 267 11.07 6.88 -3.59
N GLU A 268 10.19 7.87 -3.80
CA GLU A 268 8.86 7.66 -4.37
C GLU A 268 8.93 6.95 -5.74
N ASN A 269 7.93 6.14 -6.07
CA ASN A 269 7.79 5.48 -7.38
C ASN A 269 9.04 4.63 -7.73
N ASN A 270 9.32 3.63 -6.88
CA ASN A 270 10.41 2.65 -7.06
C ASN A 270 9.88 1.23 -6.76
N GLN A 271 10.76 0.23 -6.67
CA GLN A 271 10.45 -1.19 -6.46
C GLN A 271 10.99 -1.68 -5.10
N ILE A 272 11.02 -0.80 -4.09
CA ILE A 272 11.63 -1.10 -2.79
C ILE A 272 10.66 -1.95 -1.96
N SER A 273 11.16 -3.02 -1.36
CA SER A 273 10.39 -3.87 -0.43
C SER A 273 10.97 -3.93 0.99
N ASP A 274 12.29 -3.73 1.14
CA ASP A 274 12.99 -3.70 2.42
C ASP A 274 13.49 -2.29 2.75
N VAL A 275 13.03 -1.75 3.88
CA VAL A 275 13.44 -0.44 4.41
C VAL A 275 14.41 -0.53 5.59
N SER A 276 14.86 -1.74 5.96
CA SER A 276 15.84 -1.95 7.03
C SER A 276 17.15 -1.15 6.86
N PRO A 277 17.67 -0.88 5.64
CA PRO A 277 18.86 -0.04 5.47
C PRO A 277 18.70 1.39 5.98
N LEU A 278 17.47 1.91 6.07
CA LEU A 278 17.20 3.28 6.51
C LEU A 278 17.25 3.44 8.04
N ALA A 279 17.23 2.35 8.80
CA ALA A 279 17.17 2.36 10.26
C ALA A 279 18.38 3.03 10.92
N SER A 280 19.55 3.05 10.26
CA SER A 280 20.77 3.71 10.75
C SER A 280 20.81 5.22 10.51
N LEU A 281 19.89 5.77 9.71
CA LEU A 281 19.93 7.15 9.22
C LEU A 281 19.27 8.14 10.20
N SER A 282 19.83 8.24 11.40
CA SER A 282 19.30 9.01 12.53
C SER A 282 19.17 10.53 12.32
N ASN A 283 19.81 11.11 11.29
CA ASN A 283 19.73 12.54 10.95
C ASN A 283 18.56 12.88 10.02
N LEU A 284 17.79 11.89 9.54
CA LEU A 284 16.64 12.12 8.69
C LEU A 284 15.59 12.97 9.42
N THR A 285 14.99 13.88 8.68
CA THR A 285 13.88 14.73 9.12
C THR A 285 12.64 14.52 8.27
N TRP A 286 12.84 14.06 7.03
CA TRP A 286 11.79 13.78 6.07
C TRP A 286 12.18 12.62 5.15
N ILE A 287 11.24 11.69 4.96
CA ILE A 287 11.39 10.52 4.09
C ILE A 287 10.09 10.38 3.27
N GLU A 288 10.23 10.22 1.96
CA GLU A 288 9.14 9.85 1.05
C GLU A 288 9.40 8.46 0.46
N LEU A 289 8.45 7.55 0.67
CA LEU A 289 8.50 6.14 0.28
C LEU A 289 7.26 5.73 -0.53
N SER A 290 6.41 6.67 -0.95
CA SER A 290 5.14 6.32 -1.59
C SER A 290 5.32 5.57 -2.90
N ASN A 291 4.33 4.76 -3.26
CA ASN A 291 4.33 3.91 -4.46
C ASN A 291 5.59 3.04 -4.59
N ASN A 292 5.74 2.13 -3.63
CA ASN A 292 6.78 1.10 -3.57
C ASN A 292 6.13 -0.25 -3.19
N GLU A 293 6.95 -1.29 -2.99
CA GLU A 293 6.51 -2.65 -2.66
C GLU A 293 6.67 -2.97 -1.16
N ILE A 294 6.69 -1.95 -0.29
CA ILE A 294 7.00 -2.11 1.13
C ILE A 294 5.80 -2.70 1.88
N VAL A 295 6.00 -3.83 2.54
CA VAL A 295 4.98 -4.48 3.39
C VAL A 295 5.22 -4.18 4.87
N ASP A 296 6.49 -4.10 5.30
CA ASP A 296 6.85 -3.88 6.70
C ASP A 296 7.63 -2.58 6.89
N PHE A 297 7.04 -1.65 7.65
CA PHE A 297 7.66 -0.39 8.04
C PHE A 297 8.27 -0.40 9.45
N SER A 298 8.17 -1.53 10.18
CA SER A 298 8.70 -1.65 11.55
C SER A 298 10.20 -1.33 11.68
N PRO A 299 11.08 -1.55 10.66
CA PRO A 299 12.47 -1.12 10.77
C PRO A 299 12.65 0.38 10.95
N LEU A 300 11.65 1.19 10.56
CA LEU A 300 11.68 2.65 10.71
C LEU A 300 11.23 3.13 12.10
N ASP A 301 10.72 2.24 12.95
CA ASP A 301 10.23 2.61 14.30
C ASP A 301 11.37 3.05 15.23
N VAL A 302 12.62 2.77 14.87
CA VAL A 302 13.82 3.24 15.58
C VAL A 302 14.14 4.72 15.31
N LEU A 303 13.57 5.31 14.26
CA LEU A 303 13.83 6.70 13.90
C LEU A 303 13.13 7.66 14.89
N PRO A 304 13.67 8.88 15.11
CA PRO A 304 13.05 9.85 15.99
C PRO A 304 11.60 10.17 15.59
N GLY A 305 10.70 10.35 16.56
CA GLY A 305 9.30 10.69 16.29
C GLY A 305 9.07 12.03 15.57
N SER A 306 10.11 12.87 15.43
CA SER A 306 10.09 14.10 14.64
C SER A 306 10.27 13.87 13.13
N VAL A 307 10.67 12.68 12.71
CA VAL A 307 10.84 12.36 11.28
C VAL A 307 9.47 12.26 10.62
N THR A 308 9.25 13.07 9.59
CA THR A 308 8.08 12.96 8.74
C THR A 308 8.31 11.83 7.73
N ILE A 309 7.48 10.79 7.76
CA ILE A 309 7.60 9.65 6.85
C ILE A 309 6.30 9.51 6.06
N VAL A 310 6.37 9.71 4.75
CA VAL A 310 5.27 9.52 3.81
C VAL A 310 5.40 8.15 3.17
N ARG A 311 4.30 7.37 3.14
CA ARG A 311 4.29 5.90 2.92
C ARG A 311 3.11 5.43 2.07
N VAL A 312 2.48 6.36 1.36
CA VAL A 312 1.21 6.12 0.68
C VAL A 312 1.38 5.10 -0.44
N ASP A 313 0.31 4.40 -0.82
CA ASP A 313 0.30 3.48 -1.96
C ASP A 313 1.40 2.38 -1.90
N ASN A 314 1.68 1.91 -0.68
CA ASN A 314 2.48 0.72 -0.42
C ASN A 314 1.58 -0.44 0.06
N PRO A 315 1.90 -1.71 -0.23
CA PRO A 315 1.15 -2.86 0.27
C PRO A 315 0.99 -2.90 1.80
N GLY A 316 2.01 -2.49 2.55
CA GLY A 316 2.02 -2.37 4.01
C GLY A 316 1.24 -1.16 4.55
N PHE A 317 0.72 -0.31 3.65
CA PHE A 317 -0.04 0.89 3.96
C PHE A 317 -1.32 0.91 3.11
N THR A 318 -2.20 -0.07 3.29
CA THR A 318 -3.54 -0.01 2.69
C THR A 318 -4.37 1.06 3.41
N ARG A 319 -4.81 2.08 2.66
CA ARG A 319 -5.47 3.31 3.19
C ARG A 319 -6.83 3.08 3.86
N ASP A 320 -7.40 1.88 3.83
CA ASP A 320 -8.73 1.64 4.42
C ASP A 320 -8.97 0.15 4.77
N PRO A 321 -8.25 -0.43 5.75
CA PRO A 321 -8.62 -1.74 6.26
C PRO A 321 -10.06 -1.71 6.80
N PRO A 322 -10.80 -2.85 6.80
CA PRO A 322 -12.21 -2.88 7.18
C PRO A 322 -12.50 -2.16 8.50
N LYS A 323 -13.33 -1.11 8.42
CA LYS A 323 -13.81 -0.37 9.60
C LYS A 323 -14.84 -1.18 10.36
N ILE A 324 -14.71 -1.18 11.68
CA ILE A 324 -15.71 -1.72 12.60
C ILE A 324 -16.88 -0.74 12.65
N VAL A 325 -17.89 -0.97 11.80
CA VAL A 325 -19.11 -0.15 11.76
C VAL A 325 -20.12 -0.50 12.86
N GLY A 326 -19.92 -1.62 13.57
CA GLY A 326 -20.74 -2.09 14.68
C GLY A 326 -21.40 -3.46 14.44
N PRO A 327 -22.32 -3.88 15.33
CA PRO A 327 -22.97 -3.06 16.36
C PRO A 327 -22.00 -2.55 17.44
N TRP A 328 -22.24 -1.35 17.95
CA TRP A 328 -21.52 -0.77 19.09
C TRP A 328 -22.52 -0.35 20.17
N LEU A 329 -22.11 -0.37 21.44
CA LEU A 329 -22.79 0.38 22.49
C LEU A 329 -22.09 1.71 22.71
N TRP A 330 -22.86 2.78 22.63
CA TRP A 330 -22.37 4.14 22.79
C TRP A 330 -22.90 4.78 24.07
N MET A 331 -22.06 5.62 24.66
CA MET A 331 -22.36 6.52 25.77
C MET A 331 -21.65 7.84 25.51
N ILE A 332 -22.26 8.97 25.85
CA ILE A 332 -21.56 10.26 25.90
C ILE A 332 -21.63 10.83 27.30
N VAL A 333 -20.55 11.45 27.76
CA VAL A 333 -20.52 12.14 29.05
C VAL A 333 -19.82 13.50 28.93
N PRO A 334 -20.25 14.52 29.68
CA PRO A 334 -19.64 15.85 29.64
C PRO A 334 -18.23 15.83 30.25
N THR A 335 -17.29 16.53 29.62
CA THR A 335 -15.90 16.66 30.11
C THR A 335 -15.73 17.83 31.10
N ASN A 336 -16.84 18.47 31.51
CA ASN A 336 -16.87 19.69 32.34
C ASN A 336 -16.08 20.86 31.72
N GLY A 337 -16.19 21.03 30.39
CA GLY A 337 -15.58 22.14 29.66
C GLY A 337 -14.12 21.93 29.25
N LEU A 338 -13.59 20.71 29.36
CA LEU A 338 -12.28 20.37 28.79
C LEU A 338 -12.45 19.93 27.34
N SER A 339 -11.73 20.58 26.43
CA SER A 339 -11.77 20.30 24.98
C SER A 339 -10.76 19.22 24.59
N GLY A 340 -11.17 18.25 23.76
CA GLY A 340 -10.30 17.34 23.00
C GLY A 340 -9.12 16.77 23.79
N SER A 341 -7.91 17.05 23.32
CA SER A 341 -6.63 16.61 23.90
C SER A 341 -6.46 17.01 25.35
N ARG A 342 -6.99 18.15 25.79
CA ARG A 342 -6.92 18.57 27.21
C ARG A 342 -7.77 17.67 28.10
N ALA A 343 -8.92 17.23 27.60
CA ALA A 343 -9.75 16.24 28.29
C ALA A 343 -9.09 14.85 28.27
N ALA A 344 -8.50 14.43 27.14
CA ALA A 344 -7.79 13.16 27.06
C ALA A 344 -6.55 13.12 27.97
N ALA A 345 -5.81 14.23 28.07
CA ALA A 345 -4.65 14.36 28.96
C ALA A 345 -5.03 14.45 30.45
N ALA A 346 -6.30 14.79 30.75
CA ALA A 346 -6.79 14.74 32.11
C ALA A 346 -6.80 13.28 32.58
N ARG A 347 -6.23 13.02 33.75
CA ARG A 347 -6.27 11.69 34.42
C ARG A 347 -7.63 11.46 35.09
N THR A 348 -8.71 11.83 34.39
CA THR A 348 -10.09 11.75 34.88
C THR A 348 -10.78 10.60 34.18
N ASP A 349 -11.36 9.68 34.95
CA ASP A 349 -12.33 8.71 34.45
C ASP A 349 -13.70 9.41 34.41
N PHE A 350 -14.14 9.84 33.23
CA PHE A 350 -15.38 10.61 33.09
C PHE A 350 -16.63 9.74 33.30
N LEU A 351 -16.56 8.43 33.05
CA LEU A 351 -17.63 7.49 33.39
C LEU A 351 -17.79 7.40 34.91
N ALA A 352 -16.69 7.26 35.65
CA ALA A 352 -16.69 7.20 37.11
C ALA A 352 -17.23 8.49 37.72
N LYS A 353 -16.74 9.62 37.21
CA LYS A 353 -17.15 10.94 37.69
C LYS A 353 -18.66 11.19 37.55
N VAL A 354 -19.25 10.84 36.40
CA VAL A 354 -20.69 11.07 36.14
C VAL A 354 -21.57 10.03 36.81
N SER A 355 -21.09 8.80 36.98
CA SER A 355 -21.83 7.71 37.61
C SER A 355 -21.71 7.65 39.14
N GLY A 356 -20.89 8.52 39.75
CA GLY A 356 -20.58 8.44 41.19
C GLY A 356 -19.80 7.17 41.55
N GLU A 357 -18.77 6.84 40.75
CA GLU A 357 -17.88 5.67 40.89
C GLU A 357 -18.53 4.30 40.64
N THR A 358 -19.79 4.26 40.19
CA THR A 358 -20.49 2.99 39.93
C THR A 358 -20.12 2.35 38.60
N VAL A 359 -19.69 3.15 37.61
CA VAL A 359 -19.23 2.70 36.28
C VAL A 359 -17.89 3.36 35.99
N THR A 360 -16.85 2.58 35.68
CA THR A 360 -15.50 3.09 35.38
C THR A 360 -15.06 2.67 33.97
N GLU A 361 -14.14 3.42 33.38
CA GLU A 361 -13.49 3.07 32.10
C GLU A 361 -12.88 1.68 32.17
N LEU A 362 -12.15 1.38 33.25
CA LEU A 362 -11.52 0.07 33.44
C LEU A 362 -12.54 -1.07 33.50
N ARG A 363 -13.66 -0.86 34.21
CA ARG A 363 -14.73 -1.86 34.30
C ARG A 363 -15.32 -2.15 32.92
N ILE A 364 -15.65 -1.12 32.15
CA ILE A 364 -16.18 -1.28 30.80
C ILE A 364 -15.14 -1.91 29.87
N ALA A 365 -13.87 -1.53 29.97
CA ALA A 365 -12.79 -2.11 29.17
C ALA A 365 -12.55 -3.61 29.47
N GLN A 366 -12.87 -4.07 30.69
CA GLN A 366 -12.72 -5.47 31.10
C GLN A 366 -13.95 -6.33 30.83
N GLN A 367 -15.15 -5.75 30.93
CA GLN A 367 -16.41 -6.50 30.97
C GLN A 367 -17.35 -6.19 29.80
N GLY A 368 -17.10 -5.11 29.08
CA GLY A 368 -18.02 -4.53 28.10
C GLY A 368 -19.13 -3.72 28.76
N ALA A 369 -19.84 -2.94 27.94
CA ALA A 369 -21.08 -2.29 28.34
C ALA A 369 -22.29 -3.22 28.15
N THR A 370 -23.40 -2.91 28.83
CA THR A 370 -24.70 -3.57 28.62
C THR A 370 -25.71 -2.51 28.18
N GLU A 371 -26.51 -2.80 27.15
CA GLU A 371 -27.49 -1.84 26.65
C GLU A 371 -28.51 -1.48 27.73
N GLY A 372 -28.85 -0.20 27.82
CA GLY A 372 -29.81 0.29 28.80
C GLY A 372 -29.23 0.52 30.19
N ASP A 373 -28.03 0.03 30.51
CA ASP A 373 -27.34 0.36 31.77
C ASP A 373 -27.10 1.87 31.87
N ALA A 374 -27.27 2.42 33.06
CA ALA A 374 -27.19 3.85 33.30
C ALA A 374 -25.77 4.32 33.59
N VAL A 375 -25.43 5.50 33.08
CA VAL A 375 -24.26 6.30 33.48
C VAL A 375 -24.77 7.71 33.71
N GLY A 376 -24.95 8.07 34.99
CA GLY A 376 -25.64 9.30 35.35
C GLY A 376 -27.10 9.30 34.86
N ASP A 377 -27.47 10.32 34.09
CA ASP A 377 -28.81 10.51 33.52
C ASP A 377 -29.01 9.81 32.16
N LYS A 378 -27.93 9.31 31.55
CA LYS A 378 -27.94 8.64 30.24
C LYS A 378 -27.85 7.13 30.39
N ARG A 379 -28.14 6.43 29.29
CA ARG A 379 -28.10 4.97 29.20
C ARG A 379 -27.34 4.53 27.97
N TRP A 380 -26.62 3.42 28.04
CA TRP A 380 -25.91 2.86 26.88
C TRP A 380 -26.90 2.56 25.75
N ARG A 381 -26.58 3.00 24.53
CA ARG A 381 -27.45 2.86 23.35
C ARG A 381 -26.75 2.09 22.24
N LEU A 382 -27.47 1.19 21.60
CA LEU A 382 -26.99 0.52 20.39
C LEU A 382 -26.88 1.51 19.23
N GLY A 383 -25.76 1.46 18.50
CA GLY A 383 -25.51 2.32 17.36
C GLY A 383 -24.56 1.71 16.34
N ARG A 384 -24.62 2.21 15.10
CA ARG A 384 -23.70 1.85 14.02
C ARG A 384 -22.96 3.09 13.56
N LEU A 385 -21.65 3.05 13.60
CA LEU A 385 -20.81 4.17 13.21
C LEU A 385 -20.61 4.16 11.68
N SER A 386 -20.83 5.31 11.03
CA SER A 386 -20.60 5.41 9.59
C SER A 386 -19.11 5.21 9.27
N LYS A 387 -18.84 4.44 8.20
CA LYS A 387 -17.47 4.19 7.70
C LYS A 387 -16.79 5.43 7.09
N ARG A 388 -17.54 6.53 6.91
CA ARG A 388 -17.09 7.79 6.27
C ARG A 388 -17.76 8.98 6.95
N GLY A 389 -17.20 10.17 6.73
CA GLY A 389 -17.76 11.45 7.15
C GLY A 389 -17.02 12.05 8.34
N GLY A 390 -16.67 13.34 8.23
CA GLY A 390 -15.92 14.06 9.25
C GLY A 390 -16.70 14.39 10.52
N ASN A 391 -17.99 14.04 10.60
CA ASN A 391 -18.87 14.31 11.75
C ASN A 391 -19.68 13.08 12.19
N ASN A 392 -19.15 11.88 11.91
CA ASN A 392 -19.90 10.62 12.02
C ASN A 392 -20.27 10.22 13.47
N ILE A 393 -19.54 10.67 14.49
CA ILE A 393 -19.92 10.43 15.89
C ILE A 393 -21.08 11.33 16.27
N ASN A 394 -21.01 12.63 15.92
CA ASN A 394 -22.08 13.57 16.24
C ASN A 394 -23.42 13.13 15.59
N GLU A 395 -23.38 12.75 14.30
CA GLU A 395 -24.55 12.21 13.58
C GLU A 395 -25.12 10.95 14.27
N LEU A 396 -24.23 10.05 14.69
CA LEU A 396 -24.60 8.82 15.40
C LEU A 396 -25.29 9.11 16.73
N VAL A 397 -24.67 9.92 17.60
CA VAL A 397 -25.18 10.16 18.97
C VAL A 397 -26.50 10.92 18.96
N ASN A 398 -26.71 11.79 17.97
CA ASN A 398 -28.00 12.42 17.70
C ASN A 398 -29.04 11.39 17.27
N THR A 399 -28.70 10.49 16.35
CA THR A 399 -29.59 9.45 15.82
C THR A 399 -30.07 8.49 16.92
N ILE A 400 -29.18 8.09 17.83
CA ILE A 400 -29.51 7.16 18.92
C ILE A 400 -30.04 7.86 20.18
N GLY A 401 -30.30 9.17 20.10
CA GLY A 401 -30.93 9.94 21.18
C GLY A 401 -30.07 10.17 22.41
N LEU A 402 -28.74 10.16 22.26
CA LEU A 402 -27.80 10.52 23.33
C LEU A 402 -27.54 12.02 23.42
N GLY A 403 -27.72 12.76 22.32
CA GLY A 403 -27.63 14.22 22.30
C GLY A 403 -28.47 14.85 21.18
N THR A 404 -28.32 16.16 20.99
CA THR A 404 -29.05 16.94 19.96
C THR A 404 -28.15 18.03 19.37
N GLY A 405 -28.02 18.08 18.05
CA GLY A 405 -27.30 19.15 17.35
C GLY A 405 -25.78 18.96 17.38
N ASN A 406 -25.03 20.05 17.54
CA ASN A 406 -23.58 19.96 17.77
C ASN A 406 -23.28 19.76 19.24
N ILE A 407 -22.47 18.76 19.58
CA ILE A 407 -22.19 18.38 20.96
C ILE A 407 -20.71 18.60 21.22
N ASP A 408 -20.37 19.75 21.80
CA ASP A 408 -18.99 20.09 22.14
C ASP A 408 -18.66 19.69 23.59
N HIS A 409 -17.38 19.57 23.94
CA HIS A 409 -16.92 19.30 25.32
C HIS A 409 -17.50 18.02 25.95
N HIS A 410 -17.56 16.95 25.17
CA HIS A 410 -18.00 15.62 25.59
C HIS A 410 -16.96 14.57 25.22
N VAL A 411 -17.06 13.39 25.83
CA VAL A 411 -16.34 12.21 25.37
C VAL A 411 -17.37 11.13 25.01
N ALA A 412 -17.18 10.50 23.86
CA ALA A 412 -17.97 9.38 23.38
C ALA A 412 -17.21 8.10 23.68
N TYR A 413 -17.83 7.25 24.48
CA TYR A 413 -17.36 5.91 24.75
C TYR A 413 -18.08 4.92 23.84
N GLY A 414 -17.31 4.15 23.07
CA GLY A 414 -17.80 3.03 22.26
C GLY A 414 -17.31 1.71 22.84
N SER A 415 -18.23 0.83 23.22
CA SER A 415 -17.92 -0.52 23.69
C SER A 415 -18.37 -1.56 22.68
N ILE A 416 -17.51 -2.53 22.39
CA ILE A 416 -17.80 -3.66 21.51
C ILE A 416 -16.99 -4.89 21.96
N ASN A 417 -17.51 -6.08 21.73
CA ASN A 417 -16.79 -7.33 21.92
C ASN A 417 -16.45 -7.93 20.56
N LEU A 418 -15.23 -8.46 20.45
CA LEU A 418 -14.65 -9.05 19.26
C LEU A 418 -14.39 -10.53 19.54
N ASP A 419 -14.97 -11.44 18.77
CA ASP A 419 -14.67 -12.86 18.90
C ASP A 419 -13.65 -13.27 17.85
N SER A 420 -12.47 -13.70 18.29
CA SER A 420 -11.36 -14.09 17.42
C SER A 420 -11.24 -15.61 17.42
N PRO A 421 -11.23 -16.28 16.26
CA PRO A 421 -11.21 -17.76 16.20
C PRO A 421 -9.91 -18.35 16.75
N ARG A 422 -8.83 -17.55 16.77
CA ARG A 422 -7.51 -17.95 17.24
C ARG A 422 -6.81 -16.78 17.91
N GLU A 423 -5.75 -17.07 18.65
CA GLU A 423 -4.83 -16.01 19.03
C GLU A 423 -4.12 -15.49 17.77
N GLN A 424 -4.15 -14.18 17.56
CA GLN A 424 -3.52 -13.56 16.40
C GLN A 424 -2.94 -12.19 16.74
N ARG A 425 -1.70 -11.97 16.27
CA ARG A 425 -1.06 -10.65 16.27
C ARG A 425 -1.56 -9.89 15.05
N THR A 426 -1.92 -8.64 15.24
CA THR A 426 -2.46 -7.75 14.20
C THR A 426 -2.14 -6.30 14.55
N ARG A 427 -2.40 -5.36 13.65
CA ARG A 427 -2.36 -3.92 13.91
C ARG A 427 -3.77 -3.38 14.02
N MET A 428 -4.04 -2.64 15.09
CA MET A 428 -5.28 -1.87 15.22
C MET A 428 -5.08 -0.49 14.59
N PHE A 429 -6.06 -0.05 13.81
CA PHE A 429 -6.11 1.26 13.16
C PHE A 429 -7.13 2.15 13.86
N VAL A 430 -6.76 3.40 14.11
CA VAL A 430 -7.60 4.41 14.76
C VAL A 430 -7.51 5.75 14.02
N GLY A 431 -8.58 6.53 14.06
CA GLY A 431 -8.58 7.92 13.61
C GLY A 431 -9.73 8.70 14.21
N SER A 432 -9.52 9.97 14.47
CA SER A 432 -10.53 10.91 14.98
C SER A 432 -10.06 12.34 14.71
N GLY A 433 -11.00 13.27 14.54
CA GLY A 433 -10.75 14.72 14.51
C GLY A 433 -10.04 15.24 15.77
N ASP A 434 -10.13 14.46 16.85
CA ASP A 434 -9.68 14.83 18.17
C ASP A 434 -8.95 13.65 18.86
N ALA A 435 -8.60 13.83 20.12
CA ALA A 435 -7.89 12.81 20.87
C ALA A 435 -8.69 11.50 21.05
N VAL A 436 -7.98 10.36 20.96
CA VAL A 436 -8.56 9.02 21.12
C VAL A 436 -7.80 8.18 22.14
N LYS A 437 -8.53 7.40 22.93
CA LYS A 437 -7.98 6.35 23.80
C LYS A 437 -8.61 5.02 23.46
N VAL A 438 -7.82 3.95 23.58
CA VAL A 438 -8.27 2.59 23.31
C VAL A 438 -7.79 1.63 24.39
N TRP A 439 -8.71 0.81 24.87
CA TRP A 439 -8.45 -0.34 25.71
C TRP A 439 -8.85 -1.62 25.00
N LEU A 440 -8.03 -2.66 25.13
CA LEU A 440 -8.31 -4.01 24.68
C LEU A 440 -8.12 -4.97 25.86
N ASN A 441 -9.14 -5.73 26.22
CA ASN A 441 -9.13 -6.69 27.34
C ASN A 441 -8.71 -6.04 28.68
N GLY A 442 -9.21 -4.82 28.94
CA GLY A 442 -8.86 -4.04 30.13
C GLY A 442 -7.48 -3.38 30.11
N VAL A 443 -6.67 -3.60 29.06
CA VAL A 443 -5.34 -2.99 28.93
C VAL A 443 -5.44 -1.74 28.05
N LEU A 444 -4.92 -0.61 28.53
CA LEU A 444 -4.80 0.61 27.72
C LEU A 444 -3.72 0.40 26.66
N VAL A 445 -4.12 0.21 25.41
CA VAL A 445 -3.22 -0.08 24.28
C VAL A 445 -2.89 1.16 23.46
N HIS A 446 -3.68 2.22 23.59
CA HIS A 446 -3.43 3.49 22.93
C HIS A 446 -3.92 4.67 23.77
N ASN A 447 -3.06 5.67 23.92
CA ASN A 447 -3.36 6.90 24.66
C ASN A 447 -2.51 8.05 24.14
N LYS A 448 -2.97 8.71 23.08
CA LYS A 448 -2.34 9.94 22.58
C LYS A 448 -3.34 11.08 22.61
N ALA A 449 -3.04 12.07 23.43
CA ALA A 449 -3.83 13.28 23.59
C ALA A 449 -3.41 14.33 22.55
N ILE A 450 -3.81 14.16 21.29
CA ILE A 450 -3.49 15.09 20.20
C ILE A 450 -4.76 15.35 19.38
N ASP A 451 -5.07 16.62 19.13
CA ASP A 451 -6.20 17.04 18.29
C ASP A 451 -5.73 17.25 16.84
N ARG A 452 -6.44 16.68 15.85
CA ARG A 452 -6.07 16.69 14.42
C ARG A 452 -7.27 16.38 13.54
N ASP A 453 -7.54 17.18 12.51
CA ASP A 453 -8.60 16.89 11.54
C ASP A 453 -8.50 15.46 10.94
N ALA A 454 -9.62 14.73 10.96
CA ALA A 454 -9.67 13.39 10.39
C ALA A 454 -10.96 13.03 9.65
N ASP A 455 -10.75 12.45 8.48
CA ASP A 455 -11.71 11.86 7.55
C ASP A 455 -11.53 10.32 7.39
N GLY A 456 -10.63 9.73 8.18
CA GLY A 456 -10.28 8.30 8.17
C GLY A 456 -9.26 7.92 9.25
N TYR A 457 -8.59 6.77 9.10
CA TYR A 457 -7.53 6.35 10.03
C TYR A 457 -6.34 7.31 9.97
N LYS A 458 -5.71 7.54 11.12
CA LYS A 458 -4.53 8.40 11.28
C LYS A 458 -3.37 7.68 11.96
N GLU A 459 -3.67 6.67 12.77
CA GLU A 459 -2.67 5.92 13.52
C GLU A 459 -2.95 4.43 13.46
N ASN A 460 -1.90 3.63 13.63
CA ASN A 460 -2.03 2.22 13.91
C ASN A 460 -0.98 1.78 14.92
N PHE A 461 -1.23 0.68 15.63
CA PHE A 461 -0.34 0.13 16.65
C PHE A 461 -0.55 -1.38 16.79
N PRO A 462 0.50 -2.14 17.14
CA PRO A 462 0.41 -3.59 17.27
C PRO A 462 -0.44 -3.98 18.48
N VAL A 463 -1.27 -5.00 18.30
CA VAL A 463 -2.09 -5.62 19.37
C VAL A 463 -2.15 -7.13 19.16
N THR A 464 -2.69 -7.85 20.15
CA THR A 464 -2.94 -9.28 20.05
C THR A 464 -4.38 -9.55 20.45
N LEU A 465 -5.15 -10.13 19.53
CA LEU A 465 -6.46 -10.70 19.84
C LEU A 465 -6.22 -12.10 20.41
N ARG A 466 -6.77 -12.37 21.58
CA ARG A 466 -6.79 -13.71 22.19
C ARG A 466 -7.81 -14.57 21.48
N ALA A 467 -7.62 -15.90 21.45
CA ALA A 467 -8.70 -16.79 21.03
C ALA A 467 -9.95 -16.58 21.90
N GLY A 468 -11.12 -16.52 21.27
CA GLY A 468 -12.39 -16.19 21.90
C GLY A 468 -12.63 -14.68 22.03
N THR A 469 -13.36 -14.30 23.08
CA THR A 469 -13.85 -12.92 23.25
C THR A 469 -12.75 -11.95 23.69
N ASN A 470 -12.69 -10.82 22.98
CA ASN A 470 -11.85 -9.68 23.29
C ASN A 470 -12.73 -8.43 23.47
N THR A 471 -12.67 -7.79 24.63
CA THR A 471 -13.45 -6.56 24.89
C THR A 471 -12.66 -5.34 24.42
N LEU A 472 -13.27 -4.55 23.54
CA LEU A 472 -12.72 -3.31 23.02
C LEU A 472 -13.53 -2.11 23.54
N LEU A 473 -12.84 -1.18 24.20
CA LEU A 473 -13.38 0.12 24.59
C LEU A 473 -12.60 1.22 23.89
N VAL A 474 -13.31 2.15 23.26
CA VAL A 474 -12.73 3.36 22.67
C VAL A 474 -13.34 4.59 23.34
N ALA A 475 -12.55 5.64 23.54
CA ALA A 475 -13.00 6.93 24.02
C ALA A 475 -12.52 8.03 23.07
N VAL A 476 -13.46 8.77 22.48
CA VAL A 476 -13.20 9.86 21.54
C VAL A 476 -13.59 11.16 22.20
N TYR A 477 -12.61 12.04 22.40
CA TYR A 477 -12.78 13.26 23.19
C TYR A 477 -13.07 14.42 22.26
N GLU A 478 -14.24 15.02 22.35
CA GLU A 478 -14.59 16.16 21.52
C GLU A 478 -14.05 17.49 22.08
N GLY A 479 -13.54 18.33 21.18
CA GLY A 479 -13.26 19.73 21.40
C GLY A 479 -14.42 20.63 20.98
N GLU A 480 -14.22 21.36 19.89
CA GLU A 480 -15.17 22.28 19.26
C GLU A 480 -15.24 22.00 17.75
N GLY A 481 -16.42 21.63 17.23
CA GLY A 481 -16.60 21.48 15.79
C GLY A 481 -17.20 20.15 15.36
N TRP A 482 -16.52 19.46 14.43
CA TRP A 482 -17.00 18.21 13.87
C TRP A 482 -16.39 17.01 14.59
N TRP A 483 -17.25 16.11 15.06
CA TRP A 483 -16.83 15.00 15.89
C TRP A 483 -16.82 13.68 15.12
N SER A 484 -15.62 13.11 14.90
CA SER A 484 -15.44 11.87 14.15
C SER A 484 -14.62 10.78 14.83
N GLY A 485 -14.84 9.54 14.41
CA GLY A 485 -14.06 8.37 14.84
C GLY A 485 -14.04 7.25 13.80
N PHE A 486 -12.92 6.53 13.74
CA PHE A 486 -12.67 5.42 12.83
C PHE A 486 -11.84 4.34 13.53
N PHE A 487 -12.30 3.09 13.52
CA PHE A 487 -11.66 1.96 14.22
C PHE A 487 -11.67 0.71 13.35
N GLY A 488 -10.58 -0.05 13.34
CA GLY A 488 -10.48 -1.31 12.61
C GLY A 488 -9.19 -2.06 12.88
N PHE A 489 -9.04 -3.20 12.22
CA PHE A 489 -7.83 -4.03 12.27
C PHE A 489 -7.30 -4.25 10.86
N GLU A 490 -6.02 -4.57 10.76
CA GLU A 490 -5.34 -4.94 9.52
C GLU A 490 -6.15 -5.92 8.67
N SER A 491 -6.15 -5.70 7.34
CA SER A 491 -6.82 -6.57 6.39
C SER A 491 -6.35 -8.03 6.55
N GLY A 492 -7.29 -8.96 6.72
CA GLY A 492 -7.00 -10.37 7.01
C GLY A 492 -7.02 -10.75 8.49
N THR A 493 -7.34 -9.80 9.39
CA THR A 493 -7.64 -10.13 10.80
C THR A 493 -9.02 -10.76 10.90
N ASP A 494 -9.09 -12.01 11.36
CA ASP A 494 -10.34 -12.75 11.49
C ASP A 494 -11.03 -12.44 12.82
N TYR A 495 -12.22 -11.84 12.80
CA TYR A 495 -13.02 -11.65 14.02
C TYR A 495 -14.50 -11.41 13.70
N ALA A 496 -15.38 -11.71 14.66
CA ALA A 496 -16.79 -11.33 14.65
C ALA A 496 -17.07 -10.26 15.72
N VAL A 497 -18.15 -9.49 15.58
CA VAL A 497 -18.46 -8.35 16.47
C VAL A 497 -19.84 -8.46 17.14
N TRP A 498 -19.95 -8.10 18.42
CA TRP A 498 -21.20 -8.12 19.19
C TRP A 498 -21.18 -7.17 20.42
N THR A 499 -22.34 -6.88 21.04
CA THR A 499 -22.50 -5.75 22.01
C THR A 499 -23.13 -6.04 23.37
N GLN A 500 -23.95 -7.08 23.53
CA GLN A 500 -24.49 -7.50 24.82
C GLN A 500 -24.12 -8.97 25.05
N THR A 501 -24.55 -9.63 26.13
CA THR A 501 -24.54 -11.11 26.18
C THR A 501 -24.90 -11.62 24.78
N PRO A 502 -24.00 -12.37 24.12
CA PRO A 502 -24.06 -12.59 22.68
C PRO A 502 -25.48 -13.05 22.33
N PRO A 503 -26.06 -12.71 21.16
CA PRO A 503 -27.37 -13.22 20.79
C PRO A 503 -27.27 -14.72 20.95
N ASN A 504 -27.94 -15.24 21.98
CA ASN A 504 -27.62 -16.49 22.65
C ASN A 504 -26.76 -17.40 21.75
N PRO A 505 -25.43 -17.43 21.85
CA PRO A 505 -24.71 -18.55 21.31
C PRO A 505 -25.09 -19.59 22.35
N VAL A 506 -26.15 -20.38 22.07
CA VAL A 506 -26.14 -21.77 22.55
C VAL A 506 -24.70 -22.15 22.38
N GLY A 507 -24.06 -22.49 23.50
CA GLY A 507 -22.61 -22.43 23.60
C GLY A 507 -21.98 -23.14 22.40
N ILE A 508 -20.68 -23.24 22.32
CA ILE A 508 -20.11 -24.51 22.72
C ILE A 508 -18.89 -24.62 21.82
N PRO A 509 -17.71 -24.40 22.39
CA PRO A 509 -16.52 -25.11 21.96
C PRO A 509 -16.35 -26.46 22.70
N ARG A 510 -17.25 -26.81 23.64
CA ARG A 510 -17.09 -27.94 24.61
C ARG A 510 -17.99 -29.18 24.47
N VAL A 511 -19.01 -29.17 23.63
CA VAL A 511 -19.98 -30.23 23.34
C VAL A 511 -20.07 -30.52 21.85
N ALA A 512 -19.49 -29.67 20.99
CA ALA A 512 -19.07 -30.10 19.65
C ALA A 512 -17.84 -31.02 19.74
N ASP A 513 -17.03 -30.87 20.80
CA ASP A 513 -16.05 -31.86 21.26
C ASP A 513 -16.78 -32.89 22.13
N VAL A 514 -17.41 -33.87 21.47
CA VAL A 514 -18.27 -34.88 22.12
C VAL A 514 -17.43 -35.88 22.92
N ASN A 515 -16.16 -36.05 22.54
CA ASN A 515 -15.24 -37.01 23.15
C ASN A 515 -14.34 -36.41 24.26
N GLU A 516 -14.35 -35.08 24.42
CA GLU A 516 -13.59 -34.28 25.39
C GLU A 516 -12.06 -34.35 25.24
N ASP A 517 -11.55 -34.54 24.03
CA ASP A 517 -10.10 -34.55 23.75
C ASP A 517 -9.51 -33.14 23.55
N GLY A 518 -10.35 -32.11 23.56
CA GLY A 518 -10.00 -30.71 23.41
C GLY A 518 -9.97 -30.23 21.95
N ILE A 519 -10.38 -31.06 20.98
CA ILE A 519 -10.36 -30.76 19.54
C ILE A 519 -11.68 -31.18 18.88
N VAL A 520 -12.41 -30.24 18.26
CA VAL A 520 -13.62 -30.58 17.48
C VAL A 520 -13.21 -31.15 16.12
N SER A 521 -13.38 -32.46 15.95
CA SER A 521 -12.88 -33.21 14.80
C SER A 521 -13.94 -34.10 14.16
N ILE A 522 -13.56 -34.80 13.09
CA ILE A 522 -14.43 -35.80 12.46
C ILE A 522 -14.83 -36.93 13.43
N LEU A 523 -14.05 -37.17 14.50
CA LEU A 523 -14.36 -38.18 15.50
C LEU A 523 -15.58 -37.79 16.35
N ASP A 524 -15.77 -36.51 16.63
CA ASP A 524 -16.93 -36.00 17.37
C ASP A 524 -18.21 -36.09 16.55
N LEU A 525 -18.11 -35.81 15.25
CA LEU A 525 -19.21 -36.00 14.31
C LEU A 525 -19.63 -37.48 14.24
N ILE A 526 -18.66 -38.40 14.32
CA ILE A 526 -18.93 -39.84 14.36
C ILE A 526 -19.62 -40.24 15.68
N PHE A 527 -19.29 -39.62 16.81
CA PHE A 527 -19.99 -39.88 18.07
C PHE A 527 -21.46 -39.43 18.02
N VAL A 528 -21.76 -38.26 17.45
CA VAL A 528 -23.14 -37.80 17.24
C VAL A 528 -23.91 -38.72 16.28
N ALA A 529 -23.28 -39.08 15.15
CA ALA A 529 -23.89 -39.98 14.15
C ALA A 529 -24.25 -41.35 14.73
N ARG A 530 -23.51 -41.83 15.74
CA ARG A 530 -23.73 -43.13 16.38
C ARG A 530 -25.06 -43.22 17.16
N ASP A 531 -25.56 -42.12 17.69
CA ASP A 531 -26.80 -42.06 18.47
C ASP A 531 -27.98 -41.44 17.70
N PHE A 532 -27.83 -41.21 16.39
CA PHE A 532 -28.84 -40.62 15.49
C PHE A 532 -30.21 -41.34 15.57
N GLU A 533 -31.28 -40.55 15.60
CA GLU A 533 -32.71 -40.94 15.75
C GLU A 533 -33.08 -41.58 17.11
N ARG A 534 -32.22 -41.52 18.12
CA ARG A 534 -32.55 -42.01 19.46
C ARG A 534 -33.15 -40.93 20.34
N ASN A 535 -34.29 -41.26 20.94
CA ASN A 535 -34.95 -40.43 21.97
C ASN A 535 -34.25 -40.47 23.35
N LYS A 536 -33.17 -41.27 23.48
CA LYS A 536 -32.31 -41.35 24.66
C LYS A 536 -30.93 -41.89 24.23
N PRO A 537 -29.94 -41.02 24.01
CA PRO A 537 -28.64 -41.46 23.52
C PRO A 537 -27.86 -42.27 24.57
N THR A 538 -26.96 -43.14 24.11
CA THR A 538 -26.08 -43.90 25.01
C THR A 538 -24.99 -43.04 25.63
N ASN A 539 -24.59 -41.98 24.92
CA ASN A 539 -23.75 -40.90 25.45
C ASN A 539 -24.60 -39.62 25.51
N PRO A 540 -24.90 -39.06 26.69
CA PRO A 540 -25.71 -37.84 26.82
C PRO A 540 -25.16 -36.62 26.06
N ARG A 541 -23.89 -36.66 25.65
CA ARG A 541 -23.21 -35.58 24.92
C ARG A 541 -23.40 -35.61 23.41
N THR A 542 -24.05 -36.63 22.86
CA THR A 542 -24.33 -36.71 21.41
C THR A 542 -25.55 -35.89 21.00
N ASP A 543 -26.37 -35.48 21.96
CA ASP A 543 -27.41 -34.45 21.85
C ASP A 543 -26.73 -33.09 22.14
N VAL A 544 -26.05 -32.55 21.14
CA VAL A 544 -25.17 -31.38 21.28
C VAL A 544 -25.97 -30.09 21.36
N ASN A 545 -27.20 -30.10 20.86
CA ASN A 545 -28.13 -28.97 20.98
C ASN A 545 -29.02 -29.03 22.25
N GLY A 546 -29.04 -30.17 22.95
CA GLY A 546 -29.73 -30.37 24.23
C GLY A 546 -31.25 -30.48 24.14
N ASP A 547 -31.78 -30.86 22.98
CA ASP A 547 -33.22 -30.93 22.70
C ASP A 547 -33.88 -32.26 23.12
N GLY A 548 -33.08 -33.22 23.59
CA GLY A 548 -33.49 -34.55 24.03
C GLY A 548 -33.54 -35.59 22.92
N ARG A 549 -33.15 -35.26 21.68
CA ARG A 549 -33.19 -36.14 20.50
C ARG A 549 -31.99 -35.92 19.59
N VAL A 550 -31.15 -36.94 19.44
CA VAL A 550 -30.01 -36.86 18.51
C VAL A 550 -30.51 -36.92 17.05
N ASN A 551 -30.39 -35.82 16.32
CA ASN A 551 -30.92 -35.66 14.96
C ASN A 551 -29.98 -34.86 14.04
N ILE A 552 -30.47 -34.44 12.87
CA ILE A 552 -29.63 -33.78 11.85
C ILE A 552 -29.10 -32.43 12.32
N LEU A 553 -29.80 -31.78 13.23
CA LEU A 553 -29.39 -30.52 13.82
C LEU A 553 -28.13 -30.71 14.66
N ASP A 554 -27.99 -31.83 15.39
CA ASP A 554 -26.79 -32.17 16.15
C ASP A 554 -25.59 -32.45 15.25
N LEU A 555 -25.81 -33.13 14.12
CA LEU A 555 -24.76 -33.42 13.14
C LEU A 555 -24.28 -32.15 12.44
N ASN A 556 -25.21 -31.30 12.01
CA ASN A 556 -24.87 -30.01 11.41
C ASN A 556 -24.14 -29.12 12.42
N PHE A 557 -24.54 -29.19 13.69
CA PHE A 557 -23.89 -28.48 14.77
C PHE A 557 -22.43 -28.87 14.92
N VAL A 558 -22.08 -30.17 14.98
CA VAL A 558 -20.66 -30.57 15.04
C VAL A 558 -19.92 -30.31 13.73
N ALA A 559 -20.53 -30.60 12.57
CA ALA A 559 -19.89 -30.42 11.26
C ALA A 559 -19.54 -28.96 10.94
N SER A 560 -20.32 -28.01 11.45
CA SER A 560 -20.07 -26.57 11.30
C SER A 560 -18.90 -26.05 12.16
N ASN A 561 -18.42 -26.85 13.13
CA ASN A 561 -17.36 -26.50 14.07
C ASN A 561 -16.04 -27.29 13.87
N ILE A 562 -15.92 -28.10 12.81
CA ILE A 562 -14.68 -28.81 12.48
C ILE A 562 -13.69 -27.85 11.81
N GLU A 563 -12.54 -27.58 12.45
CA GLU A 563 -11.40 -26.94 11.79
C GLU A 563 -10.75 -27.93 10.82
N ALA A 564 -10.56 -27.54 9.55
CA ALA A 564 -10.02 -28.42 8.51
C ALA A 564 -8.53 -28.72 8.73
N THR A 565 -8.22 -29.68 9.60
CA THR A 565 -6.92 -30.37 9.63
C THR A 565 -7.15 -31.87 9.79
N ILE A 566 -6.60 -32.68 8.87
CA ILE A 566 -6.47 -34.13 9.04
C ILE A 566 -5.00 -34.38 9.41
N PRO A 567 -4.65 -34.51 10.70
CA PRO A 567 -3.37 -35.11 11.06
C PRO A 567 -3.40 -36.59 10.71
N ALA A 568 -2.24 -37.12 10.30
CA ALA A 568 -2.08 -38.51 9.92
C ALA A 568 -2.64 -39.46 10.98
N ALA A 569 -3.64 -40.24 10.55
CA ALA A 569 -4.24 -41.41 11.20
C ALA A 569 -4.92 -41.20 12.57
N PRO A 570 -6.27 -41.05 12.59
CA PRO A 570 -7.07 -41.66 13.63
C PRO A 570 -7.31 -43.13 13.28
N SER A 571 -7.27 -43.99 14.29
CA SER A 571 -7.45 -45.43 14.20
C SER A 571 -8.61 -45.84 13.26
N ASN A 572 -8.29 -46.75 12.33
CA ASN A 572 -9.08 -47.31 11.21
C ASN A 572 -10.47 -47.91 11.54
N PHE A 573 -11.02 -47.68 12.74
CA PHE A 573 -12.24 -48.33 13.22
C PHE A 573 -13.49 -47.43 13.15
N MET A 574 -13.35 -46.09 13.21
CA MET A 574 -14.50 -45.16 13.31
C MET A 574 -14.95 -44.56 11.96
N LEU A 575 -14.03 -44.30 11.02
CA LEU A 575 -14.33 -43.82 9.65
C LEU A 575 -15.08 -44.85 8.78
N ARG A 576 -15.17 -46.10 9.23
CA ARG A 576 -15.80 -47.21 8.50
C ARG A 576 -17.34 -47.20 8.54
N GLN A 577 -17.95 -46.41 9.43
CA GLN A 577 -19.41 -46.38 9.60
C GLN A 577 -20.14 -45.26 8.85
N LEU A 578 -19.43 -44.27 8.30
CA LEU A 578 -20.04 -43.16 7.55
C LEU A 578 -20.02 -43.45 6.05
N SER A 579 -21.20 -43.70 5.47
CA SER A 579 -21.34 -43.97 4.05
C SER A 579 -21.50 -42.67 3.25
N PRO A 580 -20.92 -42.54 2.04
CA PRO A 580 -21.17 -41.38 1.17
C PRO A 580 -22.66 -41.12 0.93
N GLU A 581 -23.46 -42.17 0.91
CA GLU A 581 -24.92 -42.11 0.74
C GLU A 581 -25.61 -41.43 1.94
N THR A 582 -25.12 -41.70 3.15
CA THR A 582 -25.61 -41.09 4.39
C THR A 582 -25.36 -39.58 4.37
N ILE A 583 -24.16 -39.15 3.96
CA ILE A 583 -23.82 -37.73 3.86
C ILE A 583 -24.59 -37.04 2.72
N ARG A 584 -24.83 -37.72 1.59
CA ARG A 584 -25.68 -37.19 0.51
C ARG A 584 -27.11 -36.96 0.97
N ALA A 585 -27.67 -37.88 1.77
CA ALA A 585 -29.01 -37.72 2.34
C ALA A 585 -29.07 -36.51 3.31
N TRP A 586 -28.04 -36.31 4.12
CA TRP A 586 -27.91 -35.15 5.01
C TRP A 586 -27.81 -33.83 4.23
N ILE A 587 -27.02 -33.80 3.14
CA ILE A 587 -26.92 -32.62 2.26
C ILE A 587 -28.27 -32.32 1.59
N ALA A 588 -28.98 -33.35 1.11
CA ALA A 588 -30.30 -33.18 0.47
C ALA A 588 -31.34 -32.63 1.45
N GLN A 589 -31.35 -33.13 2.69
CA GLN A 589 -32.23 -32.64 3.75
C GLN A 589 -31.86 -31.21 4.16
N ALA A 590 -30.56 -30.90 4.29
CA ALA A 590 -30.09 -29.54 4.56
C ALA A 590 -30.54 -28.56 3.46
N HIS A 591 -30.44 -28.91 2.18
CA HIS A 591 -30.95 -28.05 1.11
C HIS A 591 -32.47 -27.80 1.17
N ALA A 592 -33.26 -28.75 1.66
CA ALA A 592 -34.70 -28.61 1.81
C ALA A 592 -35.12 -27.69 2.97
N GLU A 593 -34.27 -27.57 4.00
CA GLU A 593 -34.50 -26.76 5.20
C GLU A 593 -33.72 -25.42 5.18
N ASN A 594 -33.20 -25.05 4.01
CA ASN A 594 -32.33 -23.90 3.83
C ASN A 594 -33.00 -22.56 4.17
N ASP A 595 -32.50 -21.92 5.23
CA ASP A 595 -32.98 -20.63 5.73
C ASP A 595 -32.31 -19.41 5.07
N GLY A 596 -31.37 -19.64 4.16
CA GLY A 596 -30.65 -18.60 3.41
C GLY A 596 -29.48 -17.95 4.15
N SER A 597 -29.15 -18.40 5.37
CA SER A 597 -28.07 -17.83 6.17
C SER A 597 -26.68 -18.28 5.70
N PHE A 598 -25.67 -17.43 5.90
CA PHE A 598 -24.28 -17.71 5.52
C PHE A 598 -23.68 -18.91 6.29
N ALA A 599 -24.07 -19.07 7.56
CA ALA A 599 -23.68 -20.22 8.39
C ALA A 599 -24.25 -21.54 7.84
N PHE A 600 -25.51 -21.52 7.39
CA PHE A 600 -26.15 -22.67 6.76
C PHE A 600 -25.48 -23.05 5.43
N GLN A 601 -25.09 -22.05 4.63
CA GLN A 601 -24.32 -22.24 3.40
C GLN A 601 -22.91 -22.80 3.65
N GLN A 602 -22.23 -22.37 4.73
CA GLN A 602 -20.93 -22.93 5.13
C GLN A 602 -21.04 -24.37 5.64
N GLY A 603 -22.09 -24.71 6.40
CA GLY A 603 -22.36 -26.07 6.85
C GLY A 603 -22.55 -27.06 5.69
N ILE A 604 -23.33 -26.66 4.67
CA ILE A 604 -23.48 -27.43 3.43
C ILE A 604 -22.13 -27.59 2.71
N ALA A 605 -21.34 -26.52 2.59
CA ALA A 605 -20.03 -26.57 1.95
C ALA A 605 -19.02 -27.48 2.69
N SER A 606 -19.12 -27.58 4.01
CA SER A 606 -18.31 -28.51 4.82
C SER A 606 -18.73 -29.96 4.65
N LEU A 607 -20.04 -30.26 4.63
CA LEU A 607 -20.55 -31.59 4.31
C LEU A 607 -20.19 -32.02 2.88
N GLN A 608 -20.22 -31.08 1.92
CA GLN A 608 -19.78 -31.32 0.54
C GLN A 608 -18.28 -31.64 0.46
N ARG A 609 -17.42 -30.93 1.21
CA ARG A 609 -15.98 -31.23 1.31
C ARG A 609 -15.72 -32.59 1.97
N LEU A 610 -16.46 -32.93 3.02
CA LEU A 610 -16.39 -34.24 3.67
C LEU A 610 -16.83 -35.37 2.72
N LEU A 611 -17.94 -35.19 2.00
CA LEU A 611 -18.40 -36.13 0.97
C LEU A 611 -17.33 -36.33 -0.11
N ALA A 612 -16.71 -35.25 -0.58
CA ALA A 612 -15.62 -35.32 -1.55
C ALA A 612 -14.38 -36.07 -1.02
N SER A 613 -14.12 -36.03 0.28
CA SER A 613 -13.01 -36.77 0.90
C SER A 613 -13.28 -38.26 1.07
N LEU A 614 -14.55 -38.68 1.10
CA LEU A 614 -14.95 -40.08 1.27
C LEU A 614 -15.19 -40.81 -0.06
N ILE A 615 -15.23 -40.10 -1.19
CA ILE A 615 -15.32 -40.70 -2.52
C ILE A 615 -13.90 -41.06 -2.98
N PRO A 616 -13.62 -42.32 -3.33
CA PRO A 616 -12.32 -42.73 -3.82
C PRO A 616 -12.02 -42.04 -5.17
N ARG A 617 -10.77 -41.65 -5.39
CA ARG A 617 -10.37 -40.96 -6.63
C ARG A 617 -10.40 -41.86 -7.87
N GLU A 618 -10.32 -43.17 -7.68
CA GLU A 618 -10.29 -44.17 -8.76
C GLU A 618 -11.20 -45.36 -8.44
N THR A 619 -11.91 -45.85 -9.45
CA THR A 619 -12.63 -47.12 -9.40
C THR A 619 -11.64 -48.27 -9.33
N GLN A 620 -11.83 -49.22 -8.41
CA GLN A 620 -10.90 -50.32 -8.19
C GLN A 620 -11.58 -51.60 -7.70
N LEU A 621 -11.13 -52.74 -8.20
CA LEU A 621 -11.44 -54.06 -7.65
C LEU A 621 -10.34 -54.50 -6.66
N LEU A 622 -10.76 -54.91 -5.46
CA LEU A 622 -9.87 -55.27 -4.36
C LEU A 622 -9.83 -56.79 -4.14
N ALA A 623 -8.87 -57.25 -3.33
CA ALA A 623 -8.72 -58.67 -3.03
C ALA A 623 -9.90 -59.18 -2.20
N ASN A 624 -10.51 -60.28 -2.65
CA ASN A 624 -11.54 -60.98 -1.90
C ASN A 624 -11.00 -61.47 -0.53
N TYR A 625 -11.89 -61.54 0.47
CA TYR A 625 -11.56 -62.03 1.80
C TYR A 625 -12.69 -62.91 2.36
N PRO A 626 -12.36 -64.01 3.06
CA PRO A 626 -11.03 -64.60 3.15
C PRO A 626 -10.53 -65.07 1.77
N ASN A 627 -9.21 -65.23 1.61
CA ASN A 627 -8.58 -65.83 0.43
C ASN A 627 -7.28 -66.56 0.87
N PRO A 628 -7.18 -67.90 0.75
CA PRO A 628 -8.21 -68.80 0.24
C PRO A 628 -9.46 -68.84 1.13
N PHE A 629 -10.59 -69.27 0.56
CA PHE A 629 -11.87 -69.36 1.27
C PHE A 629 -12.56 -70.71 1.15
N ASN A 630 -13.50 -70.95 2.06
CA ASN A 630 -14.36 -72.13 2.13
C ASN A 630 -15.60 -71.86 3.01
N PRO A 631 -16.84 -71.97 2.51
CA PRO A 631 -17.26 -71.94 1.10
C PRO A 631 -17.45 -70.51 0.57
N GLU A 632 -17.45 -69.49 1.43
CA GLU A 632 -17.89 -68.13 1.10
C GLU A 632 -16.77 -67.08 1.12
N THR A 633 -16.93 -66.04 0.32
CA THR A 633 -16.01 -64.90 0.27
C THR A 633 -16.74 -63.60 -0.03
N TRP A 634 -16.15 -62.49 0.42
CA TRP A 634 -16.57 -61.14 0.07
C TRP A 634 -15.57 -60.55 -0.92
N ILE A 635 -16.09 -59.91 -1.96
CA ILE A 635 -15.33 -59.31 -3.04
C ILE A 635 -15.45 -57.78 -2.91
N PRO A 636 -14.46 -57.13 -2.27
CA PRO A 636 -14.49 -55.71 -2.07
C PRO A 636 -14.18 -54.94 -3.34
N TYR A 637 -14.80 -53.78 -3.52
CA TYR A 637 -14.52 -52.85 -4.62
C TYR A 637 -14.74 -51.40 -4.17
N GLN A 638 -14.39 -50.45 -5.02
CA GLN A 638 -14.66 -49.03 -4.80
C GLN A 638 -14.97 -48.35 -6.14
N LEU A 639 -15.81 -47.32 -6.13
CA LEU A 639 -16.27 -46.60 -7.31
C LEU A 639 -15.95 -45.11 -7.18
N ALA A 640 -15.24 -44.54 -8.16
CA ALA A 640 -15.00 -43.09 -8.21
C ALA A 640 -16.22 -42.29 -8.70
N VAL A 641 -17.07 -42.93 -9.50
CA VAL A 641 -18.32 -42.38 -10.03
C VAL A 641 -19.44 -43.41 -9.92
N PRO A 642 -20.72 -43.00 -9.84
CA PRO A 642 -21.84 -43.93 -9.88
C PRO A 642 -21.87 -44.74 -11.19
N ALA A 643 -22.18 -46.04 -11.12
CA ALA A 643 -22.22 -46.93 -12.29
C ALA A 643 -23.08 -48.17 -12.02
N GLU A 644 -23.55 -48.83 -13.09
CA GLU A 644 -24.08 -50.20 -12.99
C GLU A 644 -22.94 -51.16 -12.68
N VAL A 645 -23.04 -51.97 -11.62
CA VAL A 645 -21.97 -52.86 -11.18
C VAL A 645 -22.34 -54.32 -11.35
N GLN A 646 -21.45 -55.06 -12.00
CA GLN A 646 -21.55 -56.51 -12.10
C GLN A 646 -20.21 -57.17 -11.82
N ILE A 647 -20.23 -58.29 -11.10
CA ILE A 647 -19.06 -59.14 -10.87
C ILE A 647 -19.28 -60.51 -11.50
N ARG A 648 -18.43 -60.87 -12.46
CA ARG A 648 -18.45 -62.19 -13.12
C ARG A 648 -17.30 -63.05 -12.64
N ILE A 649 -17.58 -64.30 -12.31
CA ILE A 649 -16.64 -65.26 -11.77
C ILE A 649 -16.40 -66.36 -12.80
N TYR A 650 -15.13 -66.68 -13.05
CA TYR A 650 -14.67 -67.60 -14.08
C TYR A 650 -13.77 -68.70 -13.53
N ALA A 651 -13.85 -69.89 -14.11
CA ALA A 651 -12.90 -70.97 -13.89
C ALA A 651 -11.58 -70.72 -14.65
N THR A 652 -10.52 -71.49 -14.36
CA THR A 652 -9.18 -71.31 -15.00
C THR A 652 -9.17 -71.53 -16.51
N ASN A 653 -10.16 -72.23 -17.05
CA ASN A 653 -10.34 -72.44 -18.49
C ASN A 653 -11.15 -71.32 -19.17
N GLY A 654 -11.61 -70.32 -18.41
CA GLY A 654 -12.38 -69.18 -18.91
C GLY A 654 -13.90 -69.36 -18.85
N ASP A 655 -14.40 -70.51 -18.39
CA ASP A 655 -15.86 -70.74 -18.29
C ASP A 655 -16.47 -69.84 -17.20
N LEU A 656 -17.61 -69.20 -17.52
CA LEU A 656 -18.37 -68.41 -16.57
C LEU A 656 -19.04 -69.32 -15.53
N VAL A 657 -18.76 -69.06 -14.27
CA VAL A 657 -19.22 -69.83 -13.11
C VAL A 657 -20.41 -69.16 -12.44
N ARG A 658 -20.34 -67.84 -12.24
CA ARG A 658 -21.38 -67.07 -11.56
C ARG A 658 -21.31 -65.59 -11.94
N THR A 659 -22.47 -64.95 -12.06
CA THR A 659 -22.65 -63.52 -12.21
C THR A 659 -23.34 -62.98 -10.96
N LEU A 660 -22.73 -61.99 -10.33
CA LEU A 660 -23.29 -61.21 -9.24
C LEU A 660 -23.69 -59.86 -9.81
N ASP A 661 -24.98 -59.69 -10.05
CA ASP A 661 -25.54 -58.42 -10.50
C ASP A 661 -25.86 -57.56 -9.28
N LEU A 662 -25.11 -56.47 -9.12
CA LEU A 662 -25.26 -55.54 -8.00
C LEU A 662 -26.09 -54.30 -8.40
N GLY A 663 -26.45 -54.17 -9.69
CA GLY A 663 -27.19 -53.04 -10.24
C GLY A 663 -26.51 -51.69 -10.04
N HIS A 664 -27.31 -50.62 -10.06
CA HIS A 664 -26.82 -49.25 -9.90
C HIS A 664 -26.18 -49.03 -8.53
N GLN A 665 -24.91 -48.63 -8.52
CA GLN A 665 -24.16 -48.32 -7.32
C GLN A 665 -23.62 -46.90 -7.38
N LEU A 666 -23.70 -46.18 -6.26
CA LEU A 666 -23.18 -44.83 -6.14
C LEU A 666 -21.66 -44.83 -5.92
N ALA A 667 -21.00 -43.70 -6.20
CA ALA A 667 -19.59 -43.53 -5.92
C ALA A 667 -19.30 -43.71 -4.42
N GLY A 668 -18.37 -44.61 -4.07
CA GLY A 668 -18.07 -44.96 -2.68
C GLY A 668 -17.21 -46.21 -2.51
N ILE A 669 -16.98 -46.60 -1.25
CA ILE A 669 -16.13 -47.73 -0.85
C ILE A 669 -17.00 -48.92 -0.41
N TYR A 670 -16.82 -50.08 -1.04
CA TYR A 670 -17.60 -51.30 -0.83
C TYR A 670 -16.70 -52.42 -0.30
N GLN A 671 -16.09 -52.21 0.86
CA GLN A 671 -15.10 -53.15 1.43
C GLN A 671 -15.67 -54.06 2.52
N GLU A 672 -16.68 -53.62 3.26
CA GLU A 672 -17.21 -54.36 4.41
C GLU A 672 -18.21 -55.44 4.00
N ARG A 673 -18.41 -56.46 4.85
CA ARG A 673 -19.27 -57.61 4.51
C ARG A 673 -20.69 -57.25 4.09
N GLY A 674 -21.24 -56.17 4.62
CA GLY A 674 -22.58 -55.68 4.29
C GLY A 674 -22.68 -54.90 2.97
N ARG A 675 -21.54 -54.54 2.36
CA ARG A 675 -21.47 -53.72 1.13
C ARG A 675 -20.69 -54.38 0.00
N ALA A 676 -19.65 -55.16 0.33
CA ALA A 676 -18.89 -55.93 -0.63
C ALA A 676 -19.77 -56.98 -1.31
N ALA A 677 -19.46 -57.33 -2.55
CA ALA A 677 -20.20 -58.38 -3.23
C ALA A 677 -19.96 -59.72 -2.52
N TYR A 678 -21.01 -60.51 -2.36
CA TYR A 678 -20.95 -61.77 -1.64
C TYR A 678 -21.03 -62.95 -2.63
N TRP A 679 -20.15 -63.93 -2.43
CA TRP A 679 -20.23 -65.21 -3.14
C TRP A 679 -20.15 -66.38 -2.18
N ASP A 680 -21.09 -67.30 -2.28
CA ASP A 680 -21.24 -68.51 -1.46
C ASP A 680 -20.52 -69.74 -2.02
N GLY A 681 -19.70 -69.56 -3.06
CA GLY A 681 -18.94 -70.64 -3.69
C GLY A 681 -19.78 -71.57 -4.55
N LYS A 682 -20.96 -71.12 -5.03
CA LYS A 682 -21.83 -71.87 -5.93
C LYS A 682 -21.88 -71.30 -7.35
N ASN A 683 -22.09 -72.18 -8.33
CA ASN A 683 -22.34 -71.77 -9.72
C ASN A 683 -23.76 -71.20 -9.90
N GLU A 684 -24.13 -70.80 -11.12
CA GLU A 684 -25.49 -70.30 -11.44
C GLU A 684 -26.62 -71.29 -11.13
N MET A 685 -26.33 -72.59 -11.11
CA MET A 685 -27.30 -73.65 -10.80
C MET A 685 -27.41 -73.93 -9.29
N GLY A 686 -26.62 -73.23 -8.46
CA GLY A 686 -26.61 -73.41 -7.00
C GLY A 686 -25.75 -74.57 -6.51
N GLU A 687 -24.87 -75.12 -7.36
CA GLU A 687 -23.99 -76.24 -7.01
C GLU A 687 -22.63 -75.72 -6.53
N SER A 688 -22.08 -76.32 -5.46
CA SER A 688 -20.79 -75.88 -4.90
C SER A 688 -19.62 -76.21 -5.83
N VAL A 689 -18.82 -75.22 -6.19
CA VAL A 689 -17.69 -75.38 -7.15
C VAL A 689 -16.48 -76.06 -6.52
N ALA A 690 -15.61 -76.73 -7.30
CA ALA A 690 -14.47 -77.48 -6.77
C ALA A 690 -13.38 -76.59 -6.15
N SER A 691 -12.54 -77.14 -5.25
CA SER A 691 -11.30 -76.46 -4.80
C SER A 691 -10.42 -76.16 -6.00
N GLY A 692 -9.87 -74.95 -6.07
CA GLY A 692 -9.11 -74.52 -7.23
C GLY A 692 -9.00 -73.01 -7.33
N VAL A 693 -8.29 -72.58 -8.38
CA VAL A 693 -8.14 -71.16 -8.71
C VAL A 693 -9.35 -70.71 -9.52
N TYR A 694 -9.86 -69.52 -9.21
CA TYR A 694 -10.91 -68.85 -9.96
C TYR A 694 -10.51 -67.39 -10.19
N PHE A 695 -11.11 -66.77 -11.18
CA PHE A 695 -10.95 -65.35 -11.47
C PHE A 695 -12.28 -64.64 -11.30
N TYR A 696 -12.27 -63.41 -10.82
CA TYR A 696 -13.46 -62.56 -10.75
C TYR A 696 -13.15 -61.22 -11.38
N THR A 697 -14.10 -60.76 -12.18
CA THR A 697 -14.00 -59.53 -12.96
C THR A 697 -15.11 -58.59 -12.54
N LEU A 698 -14.74 -57.41 -12.07
CA LEU A 698 -15.65 -56.28 -11.90
C LEU A 698 -15.81 -55.60 -13.26
N SER A 699 -17.04 -55.33 -13.66
CA SER A 699 -17.37 -54.50 -14.81
C SER A 699 -18.35 -53.41 -14.40
N THR A 700 -18.09 -52.18 -14.85
CA THR A 700 -18.99 -51.04 -14.63
C THR A 700 -19.40 -50.40 -15.95
N GLU A 701 -20.69 -50.13 -16.14
CA GLU A 701 -21.22 -49.35 -17.29
C GLU A 701 -21.66 -47.95 -16.83
N SER A 702 -21.16 -46.92 -17.51
CA SER A 702 -21.44 -45.52 -17.17
C SER A 702 -22.81 -45.09 -17.70
N THR A 703 -23.66 -44.51 -16.85
CA THR A 703 -24.96 -43.95 -17.27
C THR A 703 -24.76 -42.68 -18.12
N ARG A 704 -25.46 -42.59 -19.25
CA ARG A 704 -25.29 -41.68 -20.41
C ARG A 704 -25.07 -40.17 -20.21
N ASP A 705 -25.03 -39.62 -19.00
CA ASP A 705 -25.03 -38.18 -18.74
C ASP A 705 -23.74 -37.60 -18.13
N SER A 706 -22.61 -38.32 -18.14
CA SER A 706 -21.31 -37.73 -17.74
C SER A 706 -20.20 -38.01 -18.76
N VAL A 707 -19.63 -36.94 -19.31
CA VAL A 707 -18.70 -36.94 -20.48
C VAL A 707 -17.26 -37.34 -20.10
N THR A 708 -17.00 -37.94 -18.92
CA THR A 708 -15.63 -38.13 -18.41
C THR A 708 -15.28 -39.48 -17.77
N ALA A 709 -16.17 -40.48 -17.71
CA ALA A 709 -15.81 -41.80 -17.14
C ALA A 709 -16.10 -42.96 -18.11
N GLY A 710 -15.04 -43.60 -18.60
CA GLY A 710 -15.12 -44.81 -19.42
C GLY A 710 -15.47 -46.05 -18.60
N ASP A 711 -15.95 -47.09 -19.28
CA ASP A 711 -16.25 -48.40 -18.67
C ASP A 711 -15.02 -48.95 -17.95
N PHE A 712 -15.17 -49.36 -16.69
CA PHE A 712 -14.08 -49.93 -15.89
C PHE A 712 -14.22 -51.45 -15.85
N THR A 713 -13.12 -52.15 -16.18
CA THR A 713 -13.02 -53.59 -15.96
C THR A 713 -11.72 -53.94 -15.25
N ALA A 714 -11.79 -54.73 -14.19
CA ALA A 714 -10.61 -55.28 -13.53
C ALA A 714 -10.85 -56.73 -13.13
N THR A 715 -9.83 -57.56 -13.31
CA THR A 715 -9.87 -59.00 -13.00
C THR A 715 -8.87 -59.32 -11.91
N ARG A 716 -9.29 -60.12 -10.94
CA ARG A 716 -8.43 -60.64 -9.86
C ARG A 716 -8.58 -62.14 -9.70
N LYS A 717 -7.57 -62.74 -9.09
CA LYS A 717 -7.52 -64.17 -8.77
C LYS A 717 -8.02 -64.42 -7.34
N MET A 718 -8.78 -65.50 -7.15
CA MET A 718 -9.15 -66.06 -5.85
C MET A 718 -8.88 -67.57 -5.80
N LEU A 719 -8.74 -68.11 -4.59
CA LEU A 719 -8.48 -69.52 -4.35
C LEU A 719 -9.54 -70.11 -3.44
N ILE A 720 -10.19 -71.19 -3.89
CA ILE A 720 -11.10 -72.00 -3.08
C ILE A 720 -10.34 -73.19 -2.53
N LYS A 721 -10.44 -73.41 -1.22
CA LYS A 721 -9.81 -74.55 -0.54
C LYS A 721 -10.83 -75.24 0.37
N LYS A 722 -11.64 -76.12 -0.23
CA LYS A 722 -12.59 -76.97 0.51
C LYS A 722 -11.91 -77.93 1.47
#